data_AF-X0KCE6-F1
#
_entry.id   AF-X0KCE6-F1
#
_cell.length_a   1.000
_cell.length_b   1.000
_cell.length_c   1.000
_cell.angle_alpha   90.00
_cell.angle_beta   90.00
_cell.angle_gamma   90.00
#
_symmetry.space_group_name_H-M   'P 1'
#
loop_
_entity.id
_entity.type
_entity.pdbx_description
1 polymer ?
#
loop_
_entity_poly.entity_id
_entity_poly.type
_entity_poly.pdbx_seq_one_letter_code
_entity_poly.pdbx_strand_id
1 'polypeptide(L)'
;MSPLVYLCNQARTCKESFAPLNLSVSEFPPNSYRTRGIQRWKEHLGAERSEENNENLRVALGKKDYEQISHLLSWGESLNVDIRHDGCPLIFWAIHDSAIHDSALDVVETLLKRDNIDVDFTDDNGRTLMSWIVSFNSSHEVVGGFRDPAQRRIAGLLYQKSNSLLNHPDKDGRTPLSWAAEKGDPYVVKWLLDQPGIELNSKCKSGRTPLFWALSNCLPFGSLSDLRVRYLLETPGIEKHSWDNKGRTLLSWAAGSAQEQAVDYLLADDNIDVNVADDDGWTPLTWATMEGKERIVERLLASKHRVDVNLADKKGQTPLFWAVQEKHHLIVDMLLSRDLVTLCSAVRNGDLAMVKSLVGAGYDVKRTNLLNQTPLHSAILSGNYEIAEFLLSRTTAINGGDNEGMTPLRSAIQQRRVDLVALLLKHSAETKEIKLYEWFEGYNLTGSFYVCLTENGGEKTLSVARVNEIASSNEAIQGPQNRSSERRFFLFKNSLPWQKGLIRDSIEILQPNKLHLSESVCAGDGKHFVLSAAILLFPWHPDQKLGGLLIPDKEECRITWTIRRGVDARSEPVWVPLDFFSTLQNSGTPEDGAELFTQFLDDLERRWLGVCDLAEEHLSNCRLEQLEHKGSNLTLIDCLAVDARQWAEFRKILKGHAQDARSFAQKYCQRYNGGRGLERIRESIDRIEKRVNERIHNLDQTVRDLLQLISLPTCAFAGPC
;
A
#
# COMPACT_ATOMS: atom_id res chain seq x y z
N MET A 1 -54.70 -72.11 57.29
CA MET A 1 -54.92 -71.07 56.26
C MET A 1 -54.64 -69.72 56.90
N SER A 2 -53.67 -68.99 56.37
CA SER A 2 -53.01 -67.85 57.03
C SER A 2 -53.89 -66.60 57.15
N PRO A 3 -53.77 -65.80 58.24
CA PRO A 3 -54.44 -64.50 58.43
C PRO A 3 -54.14 -63.45 57.35
N LEU A 4 -53.11 -63.69 56.53
CA LEU A 4 -52.65 -62.83 55.44
C LEU A 4 -53.64 -62.69 54.27
N VAL A 5 -54.52 -63.66 54.04
CA VAL A 5 -55.48 -63.60 52.90
C VAL A 5 -56.70 -62.73 53.24
N TYR A 6 -57.08 -62.61 54.51
CA TYR A 6 -58.25 -61.83 54.93
C TYR A 6 -57.97 -60.31 54.95
N LEU A 7 -56.75 -59.91 55.35
CA LEU A 7 -56.35 -58.50 55.37
C LEU A 7 -56.07 -57.92 53.96
N CYS A 8 -55.60 -58.74 53.01
CA CYS A 8 -55.45 -58.32 51.61
C CYS A 8 -56.79 -57.97 50.92
N ASN A 9 -57.90 -58.59 51.33
CA ASN A 9 -59.22 -58.31 50.75
C ASN A 9 -59.92 -57.08 51.35
N GLN A 10 -59.59 -56.68 52.58
CA GLN A 10 -60.14 -55.44 53.19
C GLN A 10 -59.39 -54.17 52.78
N ALA A 11 -58.11 -54.26 52.40
CA ALA A 11 -57.32 -53.11 51.95
C ALA A 11 -57.69 -52.62 50.52
N ARG A 12 -58.30 -53.47 49.69
CA ARG A 12 -58.78 -53.09 48.34
C ARG A 12 -60.05 -52.23 48.35
N THR A 13 -60.77 -52.15 49.47
CA THR A 13 -62.09 -51.49 49.56
C THR A 13 -62.11 -50.16 50.32
N CYS A 14 -60.98 -49.66 50.82
CA CYS A 14 -60.88 -48.34 51.46
C CYS A 14 -60.00 -47.39 50.64
N LYS A 15 -60.39 -47.15 49.38
CA LYS A 15 -60.08 -45.90 48.67
C LYS A 15 -61.13 -44.88 49.12
N GLU A 16 -60.85 -44.13 50.19
CA GLU A 16 -61.41 -42.81 50.48
C GLU A 16 -61.13 -42.46 51.95
N SER A 17 -60.61 -41.25 52.17
CA SER A 17 -60.26 -40.61 53.44
C SER A 17 -59.06 -41.20 54.20
N PHE A 18 -58.05 -40.39 54.51
CA PHE A 18 -57.57 -40.14 55.88
C PHE A 18 -56.40 -39.14 55.92
N ALA A 19 -56.61 -38.09 56.72
CA ALA A 19 -55.67 -37.03 57.12
C ALA A 19 -54.55 -37.56 58.04
N PRO A 20 -53.47 -36.80 58.32
CA PRO A 20 -52.30 -37.33 59.02
C PRO A 20 -52.60 -37.50 60.52
N LEU A 21 -52.73 -38.74 60.98
CA LEU A 21 -52.75 -39.05 62.41
C LEU A 21 -51.31 -39.06 62.94
N ASN A 22 -50.95 -37.93 63.54
CA ASN A 22 -49.83 -37.76 64.44
C ASN A 22 -50.13 -38.59 65.72
N LEU A 23 -49.56 -39.79 65.83
CA LEU A 23 -49.64 -40.60 67.05
C LEU A 23 -48.24 -40.73 67.66
N SER A 24 -48.07 -40.03 68.79
CA SER A 24 -46.90 -40.03 69.65
C SER A 24 -46.58 -41.43 70.17
N VAL A 25 -45.30 -41.80 70.10
CA VAL A 25 -44.74 -43.03 70.67
C VAL A 25 -44.62 -42.86 72.17
N SER A 26 -45.61 -43.32 72.93
CA SER A 26 -45.45 -43.61 74.36
C SER A 26 -46.48 -44.63 74.79
N GLU A 27 -46.03 -45.61 75.59
CA GLU A 27 -46.81 -46.71 76.18
C GLU A 27 -46.92 -48.00 75.37
N PHE A 28 -45.82 -48.74 75.17
CA PHE A 28 -45.83 -50.23 75.26
C PHE A 28 -44.41 -50.77 75.58
N PRO A 29 -44.25 -51.82 76.42
CA PRO A 29 -42.94 -52.36 76.80
C PRO A 29 -42.22 -53.11 75.67
N PRO A 30 -40.88 -53.32 75.76
CA PRO A 30 -40.04 -53.69 74.63
C PRO A 30 -40.12 -55.20 74.36
N ASN A 31 -40.92 -55.61 73.37
CA ASN A 31 -40.83 -56.95 72.80
C ASN A 31 -40.28 -56.90 71.37
N SER A 32 -39.03 -57.35 71.25
CA SER A 32 -38.05 -57.23 70.15
C SER A 32 -38.41 -57.82 68.78
N TYR A 33 -39.68 -58.12 68.52
CA TYR A 33 -40.17 -58.63 67.23
C TYR A 33 -41.33 -57.81 66.65
N ARG A 34 -42.21 -57.23 67.48
CA ARG A 34 -43.37 -56.44 67.01
C ARG A 34 -43.00 -55.03 66.57
N THR A 35 -42.10 -54.37 67.29
CA THR A 35 -41.59 -53.04 66.92
C THR A 35 -40.80 -53.13 65.61
N ARG A 36 -39.93 -54.13 65.44
CA ARG A 36 -39.25 -54.41 64.15
C ARG A 36 -40.22 -54.77 63.03
N GLY A 37 -41.29 -55.51 63.34
CA GLY A 37 -42.32 -55.88 62.37
C GLY A 37 -43.10 -54.67 61.87
N ILE A 38 -43.56 -53.80 62.76
CA ILE A 38 -44.30 -52.56 62.43
C ILE A 38 -43.38 -51.54 61.76
N GLN A 39 -42.12 -51.45 62.16
CA GLN A 39 -41.12 -50.59 61.53
C GLN A 39 -40.76 -51.10 60.12
N ARG A 40 -40.53 -52.41 59.95
CA ARG A 40 -40.42 -53.03 58.62
C ARG A 40 -41.68 -52.88 57.79
N TRP A 41 -42.87 -52.95 58.37
CA TRP A 41 -44.13 -52.77 57.64
C TRP A 41 -44.33 -51.31 57.20
N LYS A 42 -43.96 -50.33 58.05
CA LYS A 42 -43.92 -48.91 57.69
C LYS A 42 -42.85 -48.61 56.65
N GLU A 43 -41.67 -49.23 56.75
CA GLU A 43 -40.61 -49.17 55.74
C GLU A 43 -41.06 -49.82 54.42
N HIS A 44 -41.79 -50.93 54.46
CA HIS A 44 -42.28 -51.64 53.27
C HIS A 44 -43.44 -50.91 52.59
N LEU A 45 -44.42 -50.40 53.35
CA LEU A 45 -45.50 -49.54 52.82
C LEU A 45 -44.98 -48.19 52.32
N GLY A 46 -43.95 -47.65 52.98
CA GLY A 46 -43.22 -46.47 52.51
C GLY A 46 -42.43 -46.75 51.23
N ALA A 47 -41.81 -47.92 51.12
CA ALA A 47 -41.07 -48.37 49.95
C ALA A 47 -41.98 -48.67 48.75
N GLU A 48 -43.08 -49.40 48.94
CA GLU A 48 -44.06 -49.70 47.87
C GLU A 48 -44.71 -48.41 47.33
N ARG A 49 -45.07 -47.47 48.22
CA ARG A 49 -45.55 -46.14 47.80
C ARG A 49 -44.48 -45.33 47.09
N SER A 50 -43.21 -45.47 47.47
CA SER A 50 -42.11 -44.78 46.80
C SER A 50 -41.86 -45.31 45.39
N GLU A 51 -41.92 -46.63 45.17
CA GLU A 51 -41.76 -47.24 43.85
C GLU A 51 -42.93 -46.90 42.92
N GLU A 52 -44.18 -46.97 43.44
CA GLU A 52 -45.38 -46.58 42.68
C GLU A 52 -45.35 -45.09 42.29
N ASN A 53 -44.95 -44.21 43.22
CA ASN A 53 -44.83 -42.79 42.93
C ASN A 53 -43.69 -42.47 41.95
N ASN A 54 -42.57 -43.22 42.00
CA ASN A 54 -41.46 -43.09 41.05
C ASN A 54 -41.86 -43.54 39.64
N GLU A 55 -42.65 -44.61 39.51
CA GLU A 55 -43.17 -45.06 38.22
C GLU A 55 -44.22 -44.09 37.67
N ASN A 56 -45.10 -43.56 38.53
CA ASN A 56 -46.04 -42.50 38.15
C ASN A 56 -45.30 -41.23 37.67
N LEU A 57 -44.17 -40.88 38.28
CA LEU A 57 -43.31 -39.78 37.84
C LEU A 57 -42.70 -40.07 36.45
N ARG A 58 -42.27 -41.31 36.18
CA ARG A 58 -41.75 -41.76 34.86
C ARG A 58 -42.80 -41.73 33.76
N VAL A 59 -44.05 -42.05 34.08
CA VAL A 59 -45.17 -41.96 33.14
C VAL A 59 -45.56 -40.51 32.89
N ALA A 60 -45.57 -39.66 33.93
CA ALA A 60 -45.90 -38.23 33.82
C ALA A 60 -44.85 -37.45 33.01
N LEU A 61 -43.56 -37.56 33.35
CA LEU A 61 -42.63 -38.22 32.43
C LEU A 61 -42.72 -38.04 30.91
N GLY A 62 -42.85 -39.21 30.28
CA GLY A 62 -43.03 -39.37 28.85
C GLY A 62 -44.34 -38.79 28.30
N LYS A 63 -45.30 -38.41 29.16
CA LYS A 63 -46.49 -37.65 28.76
C LYS A 63 -46.31 -36.13 28.79
N LYS A 64 -45.19 -35.64 29.34
CA LYS A 64 -44.89 -34.21 29.57
C LYS A 64 -45.96 -33.49 30.40
N ASP A 65 -46.57 -34.20 31.35
CA ASP A 65 -47.62 -33.67 32.22
C ASP A 65 -47.00 -33.02 33.47
N TYR A 66 -46.56 -31.76 33.32
CA TYR A 66 -45.87 -31.02 34.37
C TYR A 66 -46.74 -30.68 35.59
N GLU A 67 -48.07 -30.63 35.45
CA GLU A 67 -48.98 -30.45 36.58
C GLU A 67 -49.02 -31.70 37.45
N GLN A 68 -49.11 -32.88 36.81
CA GLN A 68 -49.03 -34.16 37.50
C GLN A 68 -47.65 -34.36 38.16
N ILE A 69 -46.57 -33.97 37.48
CA ILE A 69 -45.21 -34.01 38.05
C ILE A 69 -45.11 -33.10 39.29
N SER A 70 -45.58 -31.86 39.21
CA SER A 70 -45.57 -30.91 40.34
C SER A 70 -46.38 -31.44 41.53
N HIS A 71 -47.56 -32.00 41.29
CA HIS A 71 -48.40 -32.60 42.33
C HIS A 71 -47.71 -33.81 42.99
N LEU A 72 -47.08 -34.69 42.23
CA LEU A 72 -46.30 -35.80 42.77
C LEU A 72 -45.10 -35.31 43.60
N LEU A 73 -44.42 -34.25 43.16
CA LEU A 73 -43.32 -33.62 43.91
C LEU A 73 -43.80 -32.96 45.22
N SER A 74 -45.07 -32.57 45.34
CA SER A 74 -45.61 -32.00 46.59
C SER A 74 -45.77 -33.01 47.74
N TRP A 75 -45.76 -34.32 47.44
CA TRP A 75 -46.05 -35.39 48.41
C TRP A 75 -44.86 -35.86 49.27
N GLY A 76 -43.67 -35.26 49.14
CA GLY A 76 -42.59 -35.39 50.13
C GLY A 76 -41.50 -36.46 49.86
N GLU A 77 -40.66 -36.65 50.90
CA GLU A 77 -39.22 -36.99 50.92
C GLU A 77 -38.76 -38.35 50.34
N SER A 78 -39.67 -39.23 49.91
CA SER A 78 -39.32 -40.59 49.46
C SER A 78 -39.30 -40.78 47.94
N LEU A 79 -39.23 -39.70 47.15
CA LEU A 79 -39.16 -39.76 45.68
C LEU A 79 -37.72 -39.82 45.20
N ASN A 80 -37.42 -40.71 44.26
CA ASN A 80 -36.15 -40.70 43.55
C ASN A 80 -36.18 -39.57 42.52
N VAL A 81 -35.63 -38.42 42.88
CA VAL A 81 -35.56 -37.24 42.02
C VAL A 81 -34.52 -37.35 40.90
N ASP A 82 -33.63 -38.34 40.95
CA ASP A 82 -32.69 -38.67 39.86
C ASP A 82 -33.30 -39.73 38.91
N ILE A 83 -34.63 -39.70 38.72
CA ILE A 83 -35.25 -40.51 37.68
C ILE A 83 -34.73 -40.04 36.32
N ARG A 84 -34.03 -40.95 35.66
CA ARG A 84 -33.49 -40.77 34.31
C ARG A 84 -34.45 -41.33 33.28
N HIS A 85 -34.76 -40.53 32.28
CA HIS A 85 -35.45 -40.95 31.06
C HIS A 85 -34.48 -40.72 29.89
N ASP A 86 -34.22 -41.78 29.12
CA ASP A 86 -33.17 -41.81 28.07
C ASP A 86 -31.78 -41.35 28.56
N GLY A 87 -31.42 -41.72 29.80
CA GLY A 87 -30.12 -41.38 30.40
C GLY A 87 -30.02 -39.98 31.01
N CYS A 88 -30.98 -39.08 30.74
CA CYS A 88 -31.01 -37.70 31.25
C CYS A 88 -31.95 -37.57 32.47
N PRO A 89 -31.57 -36.78 33.50
CA PRO A 89 -32.39 -36.58 34.70
C PRO A 89 -33.66 -35.75 34.41
N LEU A 90 -34.71 -35.92 35.23
CA LEU A 90 -35.99 -35.18 35.13
C LEU A 90 -35.78 -33.66 34.97
N ILE A 91 -34.87 -33.09 35.77
CA ILE A 91 -34.57 -31.65 35.76
C ILE A 91 -34.07 -31.16 34.39
N PHE A 92 -33.35 -32.00 33.64
CA PHE A 92 -32.87 -31.68 32.29
C PHE A 92 -34.02 -31.53 31.31
N TRP A 93 -34.94 -32.50 31.30
CA TRP A 93 -36.12 -32.46 30.44
C TRP A 93 -37.03 -31.29 30.78
N ALA A 94 -37.25 -31.02 32.08
CA ALA A 94 -38.07 -29.91 32.54
C ALA A 94 -37.47 -28.55 32.13
N ILE A 95 -36.13 -28.38 32.17
CA ILE A 95 -35.46 -27.18 31.66
C ILE A 95 -35.53 -27.09 30.14
N HIS A 96 -35.34 -28.19 29.42
CA HIS A 96 -35.40 -28.20 27.96
C HIS A 96 -36.80 -27.86 27.43
N ASP A 97 -37.85 -28.41 28.04
CA ASP A 97 -39.26 -28.16 27.68
C ASP A 97 -39.82 -26.86 28.30
N SER A 98 -39.07 -26.21 29.20
CA SER A 98 -39.45 -24.93 29.81
C SER A 98 -39.57 -23.77 28.82
N ALA A 99 -39.11 -23.96 27.58
CA ALA A 99 -39.40 -23.05 26.48
C ALA A 99 -40.89 -23.08 26.05
N ILE A 100 -41.61 -24.15 26.40
CA ILE A 100 -42.93 -24.50 25.88
C ILE A 100 -44.01 -24.42 26.98
N HIS A 101 -43.68 -24.74 28.24
CA HIS A 101 -44.64 -24.78 29.36
C HIS A 101 -44.11 -24.10 30.63
N ASP A 102 -44.87 -23.16 31.21
CA ASP A 102 -44.50 -22.44 32.44
C ASP A 102 -44.50 -23.37 33.67
N SER A 103 -45.39 -24.35 33.69
CA SER A 103 -45.46 -25.38 34.73
C SER A 103 -44.19 -26.23 34.82
N ALA A 104 -43.38 -26.29 33.76
CA ALA A 104 -42.07 -26.95 33.80
C ALA A 104 -41.04 -26.16 34.63
N LEU A 105 -41.12 -24.82 34.67
CA LEU A 105 -40.24 -23.99 35.50
C LEU A 105 -40.53 -24.19 36.99
N ASP A 106 -41.81 -24.33 37.37
CA ASP A 106 -42.20 -24.63 38.76
C ASP A 106 -41.69 -26.00 39.21
N VAL A 107 -41.73 -26.99 38.32
CA VAL A 107 -41.12 -28.31 38.55
C VAL A 107 -39.61 -28.18 38.77
N VAL A 108 -38.91 -27.38 37.96
CA VAL A 108 -37.47 -27.14 38.14
C VAL A 108 -37.17 -26.42 39.46
N GLU A 109 -37.95 -25.41 39.83
CA GLU A 109 -37.76 -24.65 41.08
C GLU A 109 -38.01 -25.54 42.31
N THR A 110 -39.05 -26.38 42.28
CA THR A 110 -39.36 -27.32 43.37
C THR A 110 -38.32 -28.43 43.49
N LEU A 111 -37.77 -28.91 42.38
CA LEU A 111 -36.65 -29.83 42.35
C LEU A 111 -35.41 -29.18 43.00
N LEU A 112 -34.98 -28.00 42.54
CA LEU A 112 -33.75 -27.36 43.03
C LEU A 112 -33.76 -27.00 44.53
N LYS A 113 -34.94 -26.86 45.14
CA LYS A 113 -35.09 -26.67 46.60
C LYS A 113 -34.75 -27.91 47.43
N ARG A 114 -34.64 -29.08 46.82
CA ARG A 114 -34.27 -30.34 47.50
C ARG A 114 -32.75 -30.48 47.61
N ASP A 115 -32.28 -31.18 48.64
CA ASP A 115 -30.84 -31.24 48.95
C ASP A 115 -30.05 -32.23 48.07
N ASN A 116 -30.69 -33.31 47.57
CA ASN A 116 -30.03 -34.41 46.85
C ASN A 116 -30.25 -34.41 45.33
N ILE A 117 -30.20 -33.25 44.67
CA ILE A 117 -30.32 -33.18 43.20
C ILE A 117 -28.95 -32.97 42.55
N ASP A 118 -28.64 -33.85 41.60
CA ASP A 118 -27.50 -33.68 40.71
C ASP A 118 -27.81 -32.58 39.67
N VAL A 119 -27.08 -31.47 39.78
CA VAL A 119 -27.17 -30.31 38.87
C VAL A 119 -25.95 -30.20 37.96
N ASP A 120 -24.92 -31.04 38.16
CA ASP A 120 -23.64 -31.00 37.45
C ASP A 120 -23.62 -31.91 36.21
N PHE A 121 -24.78 -32.44 35.81
CA PHE A 121 -24.92 -33.20 34.58
C PHE A 121 -24.77 -32.32 33.32
N THR A 122 -24.21 -32.91 32.27
CA THR A 122 -24.03 -32.29 30.96
C THR A 122 -24.71 -33.08 29.85
N ASP A 123 -25.26 -32.39 28.85
CA ASP A 123 -25.78 -33.04 27.65
C ASP A 123 -24.69 -33.69 26.78
N ASP A 124 -25.10 -34.31 25.66
CA ASP A 124 -24.18 -34.94 24.69
C ASP A 124 -23.15 -33.96 24.09
N ASN A 125 -23.38 -32.65 24.17
CA ASN A 125 -22.46 -31.62 23.72
C ASN A 125 -21.62 -31.04 24.87
N GLY A 126 -21.78 -31.53 26.10
CA GLY A 126 -21.08 -31.04 27.29
C GLY A 126 -21.71 -29.79 27.92
N ARG A 127 -22.93 -29.40 27.52
CA ARG A 127 -23.60 -28.20 28.05
C ARG A 127 -24.29 -28.52 29.38
N THR A 128 -24.08 -27.64 30.36
CA THR A 128 -24.73 -27.70 31.66
C THR A 128 -26.15 -27.13 31.62
N LEU A 129 -26.93 -27.40 32.67
CA LEU A 129 -28.25 -26.77 32.87
C LEU A 129 -28.17 -25.24 32.85
N MET A 130 -27.09 -24.65 33.39
CA MET A 130 -26.84 -23.21 33.34
C MET A 130 -26.72 -22.72 31.89
N SER A 131 -25.93 -23.41 31.05
CA SER A 131 -25.77 -23.06 29.63
C SER A 131 -27.10 -23.05 28.86
N TRP A 132 -28.02 -23.95 29.20
CA TRP A 132 -29.33 -24.02 28.56
C TRP A 132 -30.22 -22.84 28.97
N ILE A 133 -30.37 -22.61 30.28
CA ILE A 133 -31.21 -21.54 30.82
C ILE A 133 -30.80 -20.17 30.30
N VAL A 134 -29.50 -19.91 30.17
CA VAL A 134 -29.01 -18.61 29.71
C VAL A 134 -29.06 -18.43 28.19
N SER A 135 -29.24 -19.52 27.43
CA SER A 135 -29.25 -19.48 25.95
C SER A 135 -30.63 -19.22 25.33
N PHE A 136 -31.71 -19.22 26.13
CA PHE A 136 -33.06 -19.00 25.63
C PHE A 136 -33.26 -17.58 25.09
N ASN A 137 -33.82 -17.49 23.88
CA ASN A 137 -34.12 -16.23 23.20
C ASN A 137 -35.65 -16.05 23.10
N SER A 138 -36.20 -14.98 23.68
CA SER A 138 -37.63 -14.67 23.60
C SER A 138 -37.97 -14.05 22.24
N SER A 139 -38.71 -14.77 21.39
CA SER A 139 -39.22 -14.26 20.12
C SER A 139 -40.53 -13.46 20.24
N HIS A 140 -40.99 -13.16 21.45
CA HIS A 140 -42.24 -12.41 21.71
C HIS A 140 -41.97 -11.15 22.54
N GLU A 141 -42.61 -10.06 22.12
CA GLU A 141 -42.54 -8.68 22.62
C GLU A 141 -42.91 -8.53 24.11
N VAL A 142 -42.06 -9.01 25.01
CA VAL A 142 -42.12 -8.63 26.43
C VAL A 142 -40.81 -7.94 26.79
N VAL A 143 -40.92 -6.69 27.20
CA VAL A 143 -39.77 -5.87 27.61
C VAL A 143 -39.26 -6.35 28.97
N GLY A 144 -38.16 -7.12 28.98
CA GLY A 144 -37.25 -7.24 30.13
C GLY A 144 -36.94 -8.65 30.64
N GLY A 145 -35.78 -9.19 30.27
CA GLY A 145 -35.08 -10.27 30.97
C GLY A 145 -35.68 -11.67 30.84
N PHE A 146 -35.12 -12.61 31.60
CA PHE A 146 -35.57 -14.00 31.75
C PHE A 146 -37.11 -14.14 31.55
N ARG A 147 -37.57 -15.12 30.75
CA ARG A 147 -38.99 -15.39 30.33
C ARG A 147 -40.01 -15.27 31.47
N ASP A 148 -39.57 -15.61 32.68
CA ASP A 148 -40.29 -15.57 33.94
C ASP A 148 -39.29 -15.20 35.06
N PRO A 149 -39.66 -14.40 36.08
CA PRO A 149 -38.93 -14.33 37.35
C PRO A 149 -38.43 -15.69 37.86
N ALA A 150 -39.16 -16.78 37.59
CA ALA A 150 -38.77 -18.16 37.87
C ALA A 150 -37.45 -18.55 37.20
N GLN A 151 -37.20 -18.20 35.94
CA GLN A 151 -35.92 -18.52 35.27
C GLN A 151 -34.73 -17.82 35.92
N ARG A 152 -34.90 -16.55 36.34
CA ARG A 152 -33.87 -15.83 37.12
C ARG A 152 -33.66 -16.49 38.48
N ARG A 153 -34.75 -16.90 39.15
CA ARG A 153 -34.68 -17.65 40.42
C ARG A 153 -33.95 -18.98 40.23
N ILE A 154 -34.27 -19.74 39.18
CA ILE A 154 -33.64 -21.01 38.85
C ILE A 154 -32.15 -20.82 38.56
N ALA A 155 -31.76 -19.83 37.75
CA ALA A 155 -30.35 -19.50 37.52
C ALA A 155 -29.62 -19.15 38.83
N GLY A 156 -30.27 -18.38 39.71
CA GLY A 156 -29.76 -18.08 41.05
C GLY A 156 -29.66 -19.29 41.96
N LEU A 157 -30.64 -20.21 41.93
CA LEU A 157 -30.63 -21.46 42.70
C LEU A 157 -29.54 -22.42 42.19
N LEU A 158 -29.36 -22.52 40.88
CA LEU A 158 -28.26 -23.30 40.28
C LEU A 158 -26.90 -22.75 40.72
N TYR A 159 -26.73 -21.42 40.71
CA TYR A 159 -25.53 -20.77 41.20
C TYR A 159 -25.28 -21.05 42.70
N GLN A 160 -26.32 -21.01 43.54
CA GLN A 160 -26.21 -21.33 44.97
C GLN A 160 -25.84 -22.79 45.23
N LYS A 161 -26.31 -23.72 44.38
CA LYS A 161 -26.01 -25.16 44.49
C LYS A 161 -24.61 -25.51 43.99
N SER A 162 -24.19 -24.95 42.86
CA SER A 162 -22.90 -25.27 42.23
C SER A 162 -22.34 -24.05 41.49
N ASN A 163 -21.35 -23.40 42.10
CA ASN A 163 -20.65 -22.27 41.50
C ASN A 163 -19.85 -22.67 40.24
N SER A 164 -19.42 -23.93 40.15
CA SER A 164 -18.69 -24.46 38.98
C SER A 164 -19.51 -24.41 37.68
N LEU A 165 -20.84 -24.40 37.77
CA LEU A 165 -21.72 -24.33 36.60
C LEU A 165 -21.61 -23.02 35.82
N LEU A 166 -21.18 -21.94 36.48
CA LEU A 166 -21.14 -20.59 35.89
C LEU A 166 -20.13 -20.50 34.74
N ASN A 167 -19.00 -21.19 34.87
CA ASN A 167 -17.89 -21.16 33.90
C ASN A 167 -17.66 -22.51 33.22
N HIS A 168 -18.51 -23.52 33.45
CA HIS A 168 -18.31 -24.86 32.91
C HIS A 168 -18.33 -24.83 31.37
N PRO A 169 -17.22 -25.17 30.69
CA PRO A 169 -17.16 -25.17 29.25
C PRO A 169 -17.87 -26.40 28.66
N ASP A 170 -18.53 -26.23 27.52
CA ASP A 170 -19.00 -27.35 26.71
C ASP A 170 -17.84 -28.06 25.98
N LYS A 171 -18.14 -29.08 25.17
CA LYS A 171 -17.11 -29.81 24.40
C LYS A 171 -16.33 -28.93 23.44
N ASP A 172 -16.89 -27.79 23.01
CA ASP A 172 -16.22 -26.81 22.16
C ASP A 172 -15.47 -25.75 22.97
N GLY A 173 -15.47 -25.81 24.30
CA GLY A 173 -14.84 -24.83 25.17
C GLY A 173 -15.71 -23.59 25.40
N ARG A 174 -16.99 -23.62 25.05
CA ARG A 174 -17.91 -22.47 25.21
C ARG A 174 -18.50 -22.47 26.61
N THR A 175 -18.41 -21.32 27.29
CA THR A 175 -19.01 -21.11 28.61
C THR A 175 -20.47 -20.67 28.51
N PRO A 176 -21.26 -20.75 29.59
CA PRO A 176 -22.62 -20.20 29.62
C PRO A 176 -22.70 -18.73 29.15
N LEU A 177 -21.69 -17.90 29.48
CA LEU A 177 -21.61 -16.52 28.99
C LEU A 177 -21.49 -16.44 27.46
N SER A 178 -20.74 -17.33 26.82
CA SER A 178 -20.65 -17.35 25.35
C SER A 178 -21.96 -17.77 24.67
N TRP A 179 -22.72 -18.69 25.28
CA TRP A 179 -24.06 -19.06 24.83
C TRP A 179 -25.08 -17.93 25.01
N ALA A 180 -25.03 -17.25 26.16
CA ALA A 180 -25.85 -16.07 26.43
C ALA A 180 -25.53 -14.92 25.45
N ALA A 181 -24.24 -14.69 25.17
CA ALA A 181 -23.79 -13.69 24.21
C ALA A 181 -24.31 -13.97 22.79
N GLU A 182 -24.28 -15.24 22.34
CA GLU A 182 -24.76 -15.64 21.01
C GLU A 182 -26.30 -15.55 20.89
N LYS A 183 -27.03 -16.09 21.88
CA LYS A 183 -28.48 -16.37 21.74
C LYS A 183 -29.35 -15.79 22.87
N GLY A 184 -28.83 -15.64 24.09
CA GLY A 184 -29.60 -15.28 25.29
C GLY A 184 -30.01 -13.82 25.40
N ASP A 185 -31.06 -13.50 26.17
CA ASP A 185 -31.51 -12.11 26.37
C ASP A 185 -30.38 -11.17 26.92
N PRO A 186 -30.28 -9.90 26.48
CA PRO A 186 -29.26 -8.97 26.95
C PRO A 186 -29.20 -8.76 28.47
N TYR A 187 -30.33 -8.81 29.16
CA TYR A 187 -30.39 -8.69 30.62
C TYR A 187 -29.90 -9.96 31.32
N VAL A 188 -29.97 -11.13 30.65
CA VAL A 188 -29.33 -12.36 31.13
C VAL A 188 -27.82 -12.24 31.03
N VAL A 189 -27.31 -11.67 29.92
CA VAL A 189 -25.88 -11.32 29.78
C VAL A 189 -25.46 -10.37 30.90
N LYS A 190 -26.21 -9.29 31.14
CA LYS A 190 -25.94 -8.36 32.25
C LYS A 190 -25.94 -9.07 33.62
N TRP A 191 -26.94 -9.91 33.88
CA TRP A 191 -27.02 -10.67 35.13
C TRP A 191 -25.81 -11.59 35.32
N LEU A 192 -25.34 -12.27 34.27
CA LEU A 192 -24.13 -13.10 34.30
C LEU A 192 -22.87 -12.27 34.58
N LEU A 193 -22.76 -11.09 33.95
CA LEU A 193 -21.64 -10.16 34.16
C LEU A 193 -21.60 -9.60 35.59
N ASP A 194 -22.76 -9.47 36.23
CA ASP A 194 -22.88 -9.06 37.64
C ASP A 194 -22.53 -10.18 38.64
N GLN A 195 -22.36 -11.44 38.20
CA GLN A 195 -22.06 -12.55 39.12
C GLN A 195 -20.58 -12.58 39.52
N PRO A 196 -20.25 -12.78 40.81
CA PRO A 196 -18.85 -12.86 41.24
C PRO A 196 -18.21 -14.16 40.77
N GLY A 197 -17.05 -14.04 40.13
CA GLY A 197 -16.26 -15.18 39.62
C GLY A 197 -16.59 -15.59 38.19
N ILE A 198 -17.42 -14.84 37.46
CA ILE A 198 -17.65 -15.07 36.03
C ILE A 198 -16.35 -14.89 35.21
N GLU A 199 -16.02 -15.85 34.36
CA GLU A 199 -14.92 -15.71 33.43
C GLU A 199 -15.37 -14.96 32.17
N LEU A 200 -14.88 -13.74 32.02
CA LEU A 200 -15.31 -12.81 30.97
C LEU A 200 -14.73 -13.15 29.58
N ASN A 201 -13.51 -13.69 29.54
CA ASN A 201 -12.71 -13.83 28.32
C ASN A 201 -12.36 -15.28 27.96
N SER A 202 -13.09 -16.27 28.47
CA SER A 202 -12.80 -17.69 28.19
C SER A 202 -12.89 -17.96 26.68
N LYS A 203 -11.80 -18.51 26.12
CA LYS A 203 -11.73 -18.82 24.69
C LYS A 203 -12.21 -20.25 24.45
N CYS A 204 -13.14 -20.39 23.50
CA CYS A 204 -13.51 -21.70 22.99
C CYS A 204 -12.41 -22.26 22.08
N LYS A 205 -12.56 -23.51 21.61
CA LYS A 205 -11.58 -24.20 20.75
C LYS A 205 -11.24 -23.45 19.45
N SER A 206 -12.13 -22.58 18.97
CA SER A 206 -11.90 -21.71 17.81
C SER A 206 -11.23 -20.37 18.15
N GLY A 207 -10.79 -20.17 19.40
CA GLY A 207 -10.12 -18.97 19.88
C GLY A 207 -11.06 -17.82 20.23
N ARG A 208 -12.38 -18.03 20.15
CA ARG A 208 -13.39 -16.98 20.32
C ARG A 208 -13.79 -16.81 21.78
N THR A 209 -13.81 -15.57 22.25
CA THR A 209 -14.38 -15.13 23.53
C THR A 209 -15.90 -14.95 23.43
N PRO A 210 -16.63 -14.78 24.55
CA PRO A 210 -18.06 -14.48 24.52
C PRO A 210 -18.41 -13.25 23.65
N LEU A 211 -17.56 -12.22 23.65
CA LEU A 211 -17.77 -11.03 22.83
C LEU A 211 -17.75 -11.33 21.32
N PHE A 212 -16.90 -12.24 20.83
CA PHE A 212 -16.96 -12.68 19.43
C PHE A 212 -18.30 -13.31 19.06
N TRP A 213 -18.89 -14.09 19.97
CA TRP A 213 -20.18 -14.71 19.74
C TRP A 213 -21.32 -13.69 19.70
N ALA A 214 -21.25 -12.64 20.54
CA ALA A 214 -22.17 -11.51 20.45
C ALA A 214 -22.09 -10.78 19.10
N LEU A 215 -20.91 -10.68 18.48
CA LEU A 215 -20.73 -10.07 17.17
C LEU A 215 -21.25 -10.93 16.01
N SER A 216 -21.38 -12.25 16.19
CA SER A 216 -21.67 -13.20 15.10
C SER A 216 -23.14 -13.28 14.66
N ASN A 217 -24.09 -12.95 15.53
CA ASN A 217 -25.52 -12.96 15.22
C ASN A 217 -26.02 -11.54 14.95
N CYS A 218 -25.78 -11.06 13.73
CA CYS A 218 -26.38 -9.80 13.28
C CYS A 218 -27.86 -10.03 12.90
N LEU A 219 -28.76 -9.51 13.73
CA LEU A 219 -30.18 -9.37 13.38
C LEU A 219 -30.41 -7.99 12.74
N PRO A 220 -31.39 -7.84 11.84
CA PRO A 220 -31.66 -6.57 11.17
C PRO A 220 -31.94 -5.43 12.17
N PHE A 221 -31.55 -4.22 11.76
CA PHE A 221 -31.49 -2.97 12.53
C PHE A 221 -32.53 -2.80 13.66
N GLY A 222 -32.05 -2.39 14.85
CA GLY A 222 -32.88 -1.89 15.96
C GLY A 222 -33.20 -2.88 17.07
N SER A 223 -32.64 -4.10 17.04
CA SER A 223 -32.98 -5.17 17.99
C SER A 223 -31.98 -5.34 19.15
N LEU A 224 -32.49 -5.92 20.24
CA LEU A 224 -31.86 -6.32 21.51
C LEU A 224 -30.41 -6.85 21.43
N SER A 225 -29.96 -7.37 20.28
CA SER A 225 -28.58 -7.81 20.02
C SER A 225 -27.51 -6.73 20.28
N ASP A 226 -27.83 -5.46 20.06
CA ASP A 226 -26.94 -4.31 20.31
C ASP A 226 -26.65 -4.11 21.81
N LEU A 227 -27.63 -4.44 22.68
CA LEU A 227 -27.46 -4.36 24.14
C LEU A 227 -26.51 -5.42 24.68
N ARG A 228 -26.42 -6.61 24.07
CA ARG A 228 -25.48 -7.67 24.51
C ARG A 228 -24.04 -7.21 24.31
N VAL A 229 -23.75 -6.72 23.10
CA VAL A 229 -22.43 -6.20 22.73
C VAL A 229 -22.09 -4.98 23.58
N ARG A 230 -23.06 -4.08 23.78
CA ARG A 230 -22.88 -2.91 24.64
C ARG A 230 -22.56 -3.28 26.09
N TYR A 231 -23.33 -4.17 26.73
CA TYR A 231 -23.05 -4.57 28.11
C TYR A 231 -21.69 -5.24 28.25
N LEU A 232 -21.29 -6.08 27.29
CA LEU A 232 -19.96 -6.67 27.28
C LEU A 232 -18.87 -5.61 27.09
N LEU A 233 -19.02 -4.66 26.17
CA LEU A 233 -18.01 -3.61 25.92
C LEU A 233 -17.91 -2.55 27.04
N GLU A 234 -19.01 -2.29 27.74
CA GLU A 234 -19.06 -1.40 28.92
C GLU A 234 -18.51 -2.07 30.19
N THR A 235 -18.46 -3.41 30.24
CA THR A 235 -17.97 -4.14 31.42
C THR A 235 -16.44 -4.06 31.54
N PRO A 236 -15.90 -3.59 32.68
CA PRO A 236 -14.46 -3.53 32.88
C PRO A 236 -13.86 -4.96 32.93
N GLY A 237 -12.73 -5.16 32.25
CA GLY A 237 -12.03 -6.44 32.20
C GLY A 237 -12.34 -7.31 30.97
N ILE A 238 -13.28 -6.91 30.11
CA ILE A 238 -13.50 -7.56 28.81
C ILE A 238 -12.34 -7.23 27.85
N GLU A 239 -11.74 -8.27 27.26
CA GLU A 239 -10.64 -8.14 26.31
C GLU A 239 -11.15 -7.68 24.94
N LYS A 240 -10.74 -6.48 24.52
CA LYS A 240 -11.13 -5.87 23.22
C LYS A 240 -10.14 -6.15 22.09
N HIS A 241 -8.93 -6.58 22.42
CA HIS A 241 -7.84 -6.82 21.46
C HIS A 241 -7.62 -8.31 21.17
N SER A 242 -8.57 -9.18 21.52
CA SER A 242 -8.48 -10.61 21.26
C SER A 242 -8.67 -10.93 19.77
N TRP A 243 -8.06 -12.04 19.33
CA TRP A 243 -8.21 -12.61 17.98
C TRP A 243 -8.66 -14.08 18.07
N ASP A 244 -9.37 -14.55 17.03
CA ASP A 244 -9.75 -15.95 16.87
C ASP A 244 -8.62 -16.79 16.24
N ASN A 245 -8.82 -18.11 16.10
CA ASN A 245 -7.81 -19.01 15.52
C ASN A 245 -7.48 -18.75 14.05
N LYS A 246 -8.23 -17.87 13.37
CA LYS A 246 -7.91 -17.42 12.01
C LYS A 246 -7.18 -16.07 12.02
N GLY A 247 -6.74 -15.59 13.18
CA GLY A 247 -6.13 -14.27 13.34
C GLY A 247 -7.11 -13.09 13.26
N ARG A 248 -8.43 -13.33 13.19
CA ARG A 248 -9.41 -12.25 13.04
C ARG A 248 -9.65 -11.55 14.37
N THR A 249 -9.49 -10.23 14.39
CA THR A 249 -9.79 -9.41 15.57
C THR A 249 -11.29 -9.21 15.77
N LEU A 250 -11.68 -8.75 16.96
CA LEU A 250 -13.05 -8.32 17.24
C LEU A 250 -13.52 -7.21 16.28
N LEU A 251 -12.62 -6.28 15.92
CA LEU A 251 -12.94 -5.22 14.97
C LEU A 251 -13.21 -5.79 13.57
N SER A 252 -12.47 -6.80 13.12
CA SER A 252 -12.72 -7.47 11.84
C SER A 252 -14.10 -8.13 11.78
N TRP A 253 -14.55 -8.73 12.89
CA TRP A 253 -15.88 -9.31 13.00
C TRP A 253 -16.99 -8.25 13.03
N ALA A 254 -16.82 -7.19 13.82
CA ALA A 254 -17.76 -6.08 13.88
C ALA A 254 -17.90 -5.42 12.49
N ALA A 255 -16.78 -5.29 11.78
CA ALA A 255 -16.71 -4.72 10.44
C ALA A 255 -17.47 -5.55 9.39
N GLY A 256 -17.27 -6.87 9.35
CA GLY A 256 -17.98 -7.76 8.43
C GLY A 256 -19.48 -7.92 8.76
N SER A 257 -19.84 -7.86 10.05
CA SER A 257 -21.19 -8.16 10.55
C SER A 257 -22.13 -6.95 10.57
N ALA A 258 -21.77 -5.80 9.99
CA ALA A 258 -22.57 -4.57 9.95
C ALA A 258 -22.91 -3.93 11.32
N GLN A 259 -22.11 -4.17 12.38
CA GLN A 259 -22.41 -3.65 13.71
C GLN A 259 -21.76 -2.28 13.95
N GLU A 260 -22.39 -1.22 13.49
CA GLU A 260 -21.84 0.15 13.57
C GLU A 260 -21.46 0.59 14.99
N GLN A 261 -22.31 0.33 15.99
CA GLN A 261 -22.04 0.75 17.37
C GLN A 261 -20.87 -0.02 17.98
N ALA A 262 -20.76 -1.31 17.70
CA ALA A 262 -19.62 -2.11 18.13
C ALA A 262 -18.30 -1.56 17.56
N VAL A 263 -18.32 -1.14 16.30
CA VAL A 263 -17.18 -0.47 15.65
C VAL A 263 -16.86 0.85 16.37
N ASP A 264 -17.84 1.71 16.66
CA ASP A 264 -17.63 2.96 17.38
C ASP A 264 -17.02 2.75 18.78
N TYR A 265 -17.54 1.79 19.55
CA TYR A 265 -17.01 1.47 20.88
C TYR A 265 -15.60 0.90 20.85
N LEU A 266 -15.28 0.07 19.84
CA LEU A 266 -13.94 -0.47 19.66
C LEU A 266 -12.96 0.63 19.21
N LEU A 267 -13.36 1.52 18.29
CA LEU A 267 -12.58 2.67 17.84
C LEU A 267 -12.47 3.79 18.89
N ALA A 268 -13.28 3.79 19.94
CA ALA A 268 -13.12 4.72 21.05
C ALA A 268 -11.83 4.43 21.84
N ASP A 269 -11.39 3.18 21.89
CA ASP A 269 -10.18 2.75 22.58
C ASP A 269 -8.93 3.33 21.89
N ASP A 270 -8.07 4.00 22.65
CA ASP A 270 -6.84 4.61 22.11
C ASP A 270 -5.82 3.54 21.67
N ASN A 271 -5.87 2.34 22.23
CA ASN A 271 -4.87 1.29 21.99
C ASN A 271 -5.28 0.29 20.90
N ILE A 272 -6.42 0.47 20.25
CA ILE A 272 -6.84 -0.45 19.18
C ILE A 272 -6.00 -0.26 17.93
N ASP A 273 -5.42 -1.36 17.43
CA ASP A 273 -4.82 -1.40 16.11
C ASP A 273 -5.88 -1.80 15.07
N VAL A 274 -6.23 -0.84 14.22
CA VAL A 274 -7.26 -0.96 13.17
C VAL A 274 -6.75 -1.71 11.93
N ASN A 275 -5.44 -1.95 11.84
CA ASN A 275 -4.79 -2.52 10.67
C ASN A 275 -4.38 -3.98 10.84
N VAL A 276 -4.76 -4.63 11.95
CA VAL A 276 -4.45 -6.04 12.19
C VAL A 276 -5.10 -6.91 11.13
N ALA A 277 -4.25 -7.57 10.35
CA ALA A 277 -4.66 -8.50 9.32
C ALA A 277 -4.84 -9.91 9.89
N ASP A 278 -5.85 -10.62 9.40
CA ASP A 278 -6.08 -12.02 9.71
C ASP A 278 -5.14 -12.96 8.94
N ASP A 279 -5.33 -14.27 9.08
CA ASP A 279 -4.51 -15.28 8.43
C ASP A 279 -4.59 -15.22 6.90
N ASP A 280 -5.59 -14.59 6.29
CA ASP A 280 -5.66 -14.40 4.84
C ASP A 280 -5.08 -13.04 4.40
N GLY A 281 -4.64 -12.22 5.37
CA GLY A 281 -4.15 -10.87 5.15
C GLY A 281 -5.27 -9.82 5.16
N TRP A 282 -6.49 -10.17 5.60
CA TRP A 282 -7.63 -9.26 5.56
C TRP A 282 -7.70 -8.41 6.82
N THR A 283 -7.75 -7.10 6.63
CA THR A 283 -7.94 -6.11 7.69
C THR A 283 -9.43 -5.89 7.97
N PRO A 284 -9.81 -5.27 9.09
CA PRO A 284 -11.19 -4.84 9.33
C PRO A 284 -11.76 -4.00 8.18
N LEU A 285 -10.94 -3.14 7.57
CA LEU A 285 -11.35 -2.37 6.40
C LEU A 285 -11.65 -3.29 5.21
N THR A 286 -10.79 -4.27 4.92
CA THR A 286 -11.00 -5.25 3.85
C THR A 286 -12.32 -6.01 4.03
N TRP A 287 -12.61 -6.47 5.26
CA TRP A 287 -13.87 -7.14 5.60
C TRP A 287 -15.10 -6.23 5.36
N ALA A 288 -15.07 -4.99 5.88
CA ALA A 288 -16.16 -4.04 5.66
C ALA A 288 -16.37 -3.70 4.18
N THR A 289 -15.28 -3.57 3.43
CA THR A 289 -15.30 -3.27 2.01
C THR A 289 -15.86 -4.42 1.18
N MET A 290 -15.44 -5.66 1.42
CA MET A 290 -15.92 -6.83 0.69
C MET A 290 -17.41 -7.07 0.92
N GLU A 291 -17.87 -6.90 2.17
CA GLU A 291 -19.27 -7.08 2.57
C GLU A 291 -20.19 -5.89 2.22
N GLY A 292 -19.66 -4.82 1.60
CA GLY A 292 -20.44 -3.66 1.18
C GLY A 292 -20.94 -2.76 2.33
N LYS A 293 -20.24 -2.73 3.47
CA LYS A 293 -20.67 -1.98 4.67
C LYS A 293 -20.22 -0.53 4.64
N GLU A 294 -20.85 0.27 3.78
CA GLU A 294 -20.52 1.69 3.53
C GLU A 294 -20.31 2.53 4.79
N ARG A 295 -21.26 2.51 5.74
CA ARG A 295 -21.17 3.29 6.98
C ARG A 295 -20.00 2.88 7.87
N ILE A 296 -19.64 1.60 7.88
CA ILE A 296 -18.49 1.11 8.64
C ILE A 296 -17.20 1.57 7.99
N VAL A 297 -17.11 1.50 6.66
CA VAL A 297 -15.96 2.04 5.91
C VAL A 297 -15.80 3.53 6.22
N GLU A 298 -16.88 4.31 6.17
CA GLU A 298 -16.84 5.73 6.54
C GLU A 298 -16.31 5.95 7.97
N ARG A 299 -16.82 5.20 8.96
CA ARG A 299 -16.37 5.28 10.36
C ARG A 299 -14.91 4.90 10.55
N LEU A 300 -14.45 3.82 9.93
CA LEU A 300 -13.04 3.42 9.95
C LEU A 300 -12.17 4.53 9.35
N LEU A 301 -12.55 5.04 8.19
CA LEU A 301 -11.83 6.10 7.48
C LEU A 301 -11.87 7.46 8.20
N ALA A 302 -12.90 7.74 8.99
CA ALA A 302 -13.04 8.96 9.80
C ALA A 302 -12.45 8.81 11.21
N SER A 303 -12.00 7.61 11.59
CA SER A 303 -11.45 7.35 12.92
C SER A 303 -10.17 8.15 13.17
N LYS A 304 -9.87 8.38 14.46
CA LYS A 304 -8.61 9.01 14.90
C LYS A 304 -7.38 8.14 14.61
N HIS A 305 -7.59 6.84 14.41
CA HIS A 305 -6.56 5.85 14.15
C HIS A 305 -6.11 5.93 12.69
N ARG A 306 -4.81 5.73 12.45
CA ARG A 306 -4.25 5.73 11.10
C ARG A 306 -4.64 4.43 10.38
N VAL A 307 -5.76 4.45 9.66
CA VAL A 307 -6.15 3.33 8.78
C VAL A 307 -5.31 3.34 7.50
N ASP A 308 -4.63 2.23 7.23
CA ASP A 308 -3.94 2.04 5.97
C ASP A 308 -4.86 1.36 4.94
N VAL A 309 -5.35 2.18 4.00
CA VAL A 309 -6.26 1.75 2.94
C VAL A 309 -5.61 0.88 1.87
N ASN A 310 -4.28 0.77 1.86
CA ASN A 310 -3.52 0.05 0.84
C ASN A 310 -2.98 -1.31 1.35
N LEU A 311 -3.35 -1.75 2.56
CA LEU A 311 -2.93 -3.06 3.06
C LEU A 311 -3.53 -4.17 2.20
N ALA A 312 -2.62 -4.86 1.51
CA ALA A 312 -2.98 -5.94 0.60
C ALA A 312 -3.06 -7.28 1.33
N ASP A 313 -3.99 -8.12 0.89
CA ASP A 313 -4.09 -9.49 1.35
C ASP A 313 -2.95 -10.39 0.83
N LYS A 314 -2.97 -11.67 1.19
CA LYS A 314 -1.96 -12.64 0.72
C LYS A 314 -1.88 -12.79 -0.81
N LYS A 315 -2.90 -12.38 -1.55
CA LYS A 315 -2.92 -12.37 -3.02
C LYS A 315 -2.51 -11.02 -3.61
N GLY A 316 -2.15 -10.05 -2.77
CA GLY A 316 -1.81 -8.69 -3.20
C GLY A 316 -3.03 -7.82 -3.50
N GLN A 317 -4.22 -8.21 -3.05
CA GLN A 317 -5.48 -7.50 -3.30
C GLN A 317 -5.77 -6.51 -2.16
N THR A 318 -6.00 -5.25 -2.51
CA THR A 318 -6.30 -4.16 -1.57
C THR A 318 -7.80 -4.06 -1.29
N PRO A 319 -8.22 -3.32 -0.25
CA PRO A 319 -9.62 -2.97 -0.04
C PRO A 319 -10.29 -2.39 -1.29
N LEU A 320 -9.64 -1.45 -2.00
CA LEU A 320 -10.19 -0.86 -3.22
C LEU A 320 -10.40 -1.91 -4.33
N PHE A 321 -9.50 -2.89 -4.46
CA PHE A 321 -9.69 -4.00 -5.41
C PHE A 321 -11.01 -4.74 -5.13
N TRP A 322 -11.26 -5.11 -3.87
CA TRP A 322 -12.48 -5.81 -3.48
C TRP A 322 -13.73 -4.96 -3.68
N ALA A 323 -13.66 -3.65 -3.39
CA ALA A 323 -14.77 -2.72 -3.65
C ALA A 323 -15.18 -2.69 -5.13
N VAL A 324 -14.19 -2.71 -6.04
CA VAL A 324 -14.43 -2.71 -7.49
C VAL A 324 -14.95 -4.07 -7.96
N GLN A 325 -14.41 -5.18 -7.46
CA GLN A 325 -14.86 -6.52 -7.82
C GLN A 325 -16.32 -6.77 -7.42
N GLU A 326 -16.68 -6.38 -6.19
CA GLU A 326 -18.04 -6.55 -5.66
C GLU A 326 -19.01 -5.44 -6.09
N LYS A 327 -18.52 -4.44 -6.86
CA LYS A 327 -19.29 -3.31 -7.42
C LYS A 327 -19.92 -2.39 -6.36
N HIS A 328 -19.23 -2.21 -5.23
CA HIS A 328 -19.65 -1.31 -4.16
C HIS A 328 -19.24 0.14 -4.48
N HIS A 329 -19.98 0.79 -5.40
CA HIS A 329 -19.64 2.10 -5.95
C HIS A 329 -19.35 3.20 -4.91
N LEU A 330 -20.14 3.29 -3.84
CA LEU A 330 -19.93 4.29 -2.78
C LEU A 330 -18.63 4.06 -2.00
N ILE A 331 -18.26 2.79 -1.76
CA ILE A 331 -16.99 2.43 -1.11
C ILE A 331 -15.81 2.73 -2.03
N VAL A 332 -15.98 2.48 -3.34
CA VAL A 332 -15.00 2.86 -4.35
C VAL A 332 -14.73 4.37 -4.27
N ASP A 333 -15.76 5.22 -4.29
CA ASP A 333 -15.58 6.69 -4.20
C ASP A 333 -14.86 7.12 -2.92
N MET A 334 -15.19 6.51 -1.77
CA MET A 334 -14.52 6.79 -0.50
C MET A 334 -13.03 6.41 -0.52
N LEU A 335 -12.69 5.26 -1.09
CA LEU A 335 -11.31 4.73 -1.10
C LEU A 335 -10.46 5.33 -2.22
N LEU A 336 -11.04 5.67 -3.36
CA LEU A 336 -10.34 6.22 -4.53
C LEU A 336 -9.51 7.45 -4.17
N SER A 337 -10.04 8.33 -3.33
CA SER A 337 -9.36 9.55 -2.88
C SER A 337 -8.15 9.29 -1.96
N ARG A 338 -7.98 8.08 -1.44
CA ARG A 338 -6.93 7.72 -0.46
C ARG A 338 -5.98 6.64 -0.96
N ASP A 339 -6.40 5.86 -1.96
CA ASP A 339 -5.57 4.82 -2.56
C ASP A 339 -4.44 5.40 -3.42
N LEU A 340 -3.24 4.87 -3.25
CA LEU A 340 -2.05 5.26 -4.00
C LEU A 340 -1.40 4.08 -4.74
N VAL A 341 -1.82 2.85 -4.43
CA VAL A 341 -1.06 1.64 -4.77
C VAL A 341 -1.86 0.67 -5.65
N THR A 342 -3.18 0.62 -5.54
CA THR A 342 -4.01 -0.43 -6.19
C THR A 342 -3.88 -0.40 -7.71
N LEU A 343 -3.97 0.77 -8.33
CA LEU A 343 -3.80 0.88 -9.78
C LEU A 343 -2.38 0.49 -10.20
N CYS A 344 -1.36 0.94 -9.48
CA CYS A 344 0.04 0.61 -9.81
C CYS A 344 0.32 -0.89 -9.67
N SER A 345 -0.24 -1.55 -8.65
CA SER A 345 -0.16 -3.00 -8.46
C SER A 345 -0.87 -3.77 -9.57
N ALA A 346 -2.09 -3.37 -9.95
CA ALA A 346 -2.81 -3.98 -11.07
C ALA A 346 -2.03 -3.86 -12.39
N VAL A 347 -1.44 -2.68 -12.63
CA VAL A 347 -0.57 -2.43 -13.79
C VAL A 347 0.68 -3.32 -13.76
N ARG A 348 1.34 -3.44 -12.61
CA ARG A 348 2.53 -4.29 -12.43
C ARG A 348 2.26 -5.76 -12.68
N ASN A 349 1.09 -6.23 -12.27
CA ASN A 349 0.66 -7.61 -12.46
C ASN A 349 0.19 -7.90 -13.90
N GLY A 350 0.04 -6.88 -14.76
CA GLY A 350 -0.40 -7.06 -16.14
C GLY A 350 -1.91 -7.26 -16.29
N ASP A 351 -2.71 -6.94 -15.28
CA ASP A 351 -4.17 -7.14 -15.33
C ASP A 351 -4.88 -5.98 -16.02
N LEU A 352 -4.93 -6.03 -17.36
CA LEU A 352 -5.58 -5.01 -18.18
C LEU A 352 -7.07 -4.85 -17.87
N ALA A 353 -7.76 -5.93 -17.50
CA ALA A 353 -9.19 -5.89 -17.19
C ALA A 353 -9.46 -5.10 -15.90
N MET A 354 -8.63 -5.34 -14.87
CA MET A 354 -8.64 -4.58 -13.62
C MET A 354 -8.30 -3.11 -13.86
N VAL A 355 -7.24 -2.82 -14.62
CA VAL A 355 -6.84 -1.45 -14.96
C VAL A 355 -7.99 -0.71 -15.66
N LYS A 356 -8.65 -1.35 -16.63
CA LYS A 356 -9.83 -0.77 -17.31
C LYS A 356 -10.97 -0.47 -16.35
N SER A 357 -11.22 -1.38 -15.40
CA SER A 357 -12.29 -1.25 -14.40
C SER A 357 -11.99 -0.11 -13.41
N LEU A 358 -10.77 -0.04 -12.86
CA LEU A 358 -10.34 1.01 -11.94
C LEU A 358 -10.42 2.40 -12.58
N VAL A 359 -9.90 2.55 -13.80
CA VAL A 359 -9.97 3.84 -14.49
C VAL A 359 -11.41 4.16 -14.92
N GLY A 360 -12.22 3.15 -15.25
CA GLY A 360 -13.66 3.32 -15.49
C GLY A 360 -14.44 3.77 -14.25
N ALA A 361 -14.00 3.37 -13.06
CA ALA A 361 -14.55 3.79 -11.79
C ALA A 361 -14.10 5.21 -11.36
N GLY A 362 -13.28 5.90 -12.15
CA GLY A 362 -12.85 7.28 -11.86
C GLY A 362 -11.48 7.40 -11.18
N TYR A 363 -10.68 6.32 -11.13
CA TYR A 363 -9.31 6.40 -10.60
C TYR A 363 -8.46 7.39 -11.41
N ASP A 364 -7.80 8.32 -10.72
CA ASP A 364 -6.91 9.29 -11.36
C ASP A 364 -5.61 8.63 -11.83
N VAL A 365 -5.49 8.48 -13.15
CA VAL A 365 -4.30 7.94 -13.83
C VAL A 365 -3.05 8.81 -13.70
N LYS A 366 -3.17 10.04 -13.18
CA LYS A 366 -2.03 10.93 -12.90
C LYS A 366 -1.48 10.74 -11.49
N ARG A 367 -2.25 10.11 -10.60
CA ARG A 367 -1.88 9.96 -9.20
C ARG A 367 -0.66 9.05 -9.06
N THR A 368 0.30 9.49 -8.26
CA THR A 368 1.55 8.77 -8.06
C THR A 368 1.51 7.87 -6.84
N ASN A 369 2.34 6.82 -6.85
CA ASN A 369 2.63 6.02 -5.67
C ASN A 369 3.63 6.74 -4.74
N LEU A 370 4.05 6.07 -3.65
CA LEU A 370 5.01 6.62 -2.68
C LEU A 370 6.40 6.94 -3.27
N LEU A 371 6.73 6.41 -4.45
CA LEU A 371 7.97 6.70 -5.18
C LEU A 371 7.82 7.84 -6.19
N ASN A 372 6.69 8.58 -6.15
CA ASN A 372 6.27 9.52 -7.18
C ASN A 372 6.13 8.90 -8.59
N GLN A 373 5.95 7.58 -8.68
CA GLN A 373 5.75 6.91 -9.96
C GLN A 373 4.27 6.91 -10.33
N THR A 374 3.98 7.35 -11.56
CA THR A 374 2.63 7.22 -12.15
C THR A 374 2.33 5.78 -12.54
N PRO A 375 1.05 5.41 -12.77
CA PRO A 375 0.68 4.12 -13.34
C PRO A 375 1.40 3.84 -14.67
N LEU A 376 1.69 4.88 -15.45
CA LEU A 376 2.47 4.76 -16.68
C LEU A 376 3.90 4.27 -16.40
N HIS A 377 4.60 4.81 -15.39
CA HIS A 377 5.91 4.28 -14.98
C HIS A 377 5.82 2.79 -14.65
N SER A 378 4.82 2.40 -13.87
CA SER A 378 4.60 0.99 -13.53
C SER A 378 4.41 0.14 -14.79
N ALA A 379 3.63 0.60 -15.77
CA ALA A 379 3.38 -0.16 -17.02
C ALA A 379 4.67 -0.34 -17.83
N ILE A 380 5.47 0.73 -17.93
CA ILE A 380 6.77 0.71 -18.62
C ILE A 380 7.74 -0.23 -17.89
N LEU A 381 7.85 -0.11 -16.57
CA LEU A 381 8.76 -0.91 -15.77
C LEU A 381 8.46 -2.41 -15.85
N SER A 382 7.18 -2.75 -16.04
CA SER A 382 6.68 -4.12 -16.20
C SER A 382 6.81 -4.65 -17.62
N GLY A 383 7.08 -3.78 -18.61
CA GLY A 383 7.11 -4.15 -20.03
C GLY A 383 5.72 -4.33 -20.67
N ASN A 384 4.64 -3.88 -20.04
CA ASN A 384 3.26 -4.13 -20.48
C ASN A 384 2.79 -3.10 -21.53
N TYR A 385 3.01 -3.39 -22.82
CA TYR A 385 2.66 -2.51 -23.94
C TYR A 385 1.18 -2.11 -23.96
N GLU A 386 0.27 -3.09 -23.86
CA GLU A 386 -1.17 -2.86 -23.97
C GLU A 386 -1.71 -1.95 -22.85
N ILE A 387 -1.18 -2.11 -21.64
CA ILE A 387 -1.54 -1.27 -20.49
C ILE A 387 -0.97 0.13 -20.68
N ALA A 388 0.28 0.26 -21.15
CA ALA A 388 0.88 1.55 -21.45
C ALA A 388 0.09 2.31 -22.52
N GLU A 389 -0.30 1.67 -23.63
CA GLU A 389 -1.11 2.27 -24.69
C GLU A 389 -2.48 2.71 -24.17
N PHE A 390 -3.13 1.86 -23.36
CA PHE A 390 -4.39 2.21 -22.72
C PHE A 390 -4.26 3.43 -21.80
N LEU A 391 -3.24 3.48 -20.94
CA LEU A 391 -3.02 4.60 -20.04
C LEU A 391 -2.71 5.89 -20.82
N LEU A 392 -1.88 5.83 -21.87
CA LEU A 392 -1.54 6.96 -22.74
C LEU A 392 -2.76 7.52 -23.48
N SER A 393 -3.73 6.68 -23.82
CA SER A 393 -5.01 7.15 -24.41
C SER A 393 -5.86 7.99 -23.44
N ARG A 394 -5.58 7.94 -22.13
CA ARG A 394 -6.37 8.58 -21.06
C ARG A 394 -5.62 9.66 -20.29
N THR A 395 -4.30 9.74 -20.42
CA THR A 395 -3.47 10.71 -19.68
C THR A 395 -2.65 11.60 -20.61
N THR A 396 -2.47 12.85 -20.21
CA THR A 396 -1.51 13.78 -20.82
C THR A 396 -0.22 13.93 -20.01
N ALA A 397 -0.15 13.31 -18.82
CA ALA A 397 1.00 13.38 -17.92
C ALA A 397 2.05 12.31 -18.28
N ILE A 398 2.71 12.49 -19.42
CA ILE A 398 3.67 11.53 -19.98
C ILE A 398 5.09 11.76 -19.45
N ASN A 399 5.38 12.99 -19.04
CA ASN A 399 6.74 13.45 -18.69
C ASN A 399 6.97 13.62 -17.19
N GLY A 400 6.05 13.17 -16.34
CA GLY A 400 6.27 13.22 -14.88
C GLY A 400 7.49 12.38 -14.52
N GLY A 401 8.38 12.90 -13.67
CA GLY A 401 9.51 12.14 -13.13
C GLY A 401 9.15 11.50 -11.79
N ASP A 402 9.79 10.37 -11.47
CA ASP A 402 9.74 9.76 -10.14
C ASP A 402 10.70 10.45 -9.15
N ASN A 403 10.87 9.89 -7.95
CA ASN A 403 11.78 10.42 -6.92
C ASN A 403 13.25 10.53 -7.37
N GLU A 404 13.66 9.80 -8.41
CA GLU A 404 15.02 9.84 -8.97
C GLU A 404 15.11 10.77 -10.19
N GLY A 405 13.99 11.40 -10.58
CA GLY A 405 13.88 12.18 -11.82
C GLY A 405 13.84 11.31 -13.07
N MET A 406 13.51 10.01 -12.93
CA MET A 406 13.35 9.11 -14.07
C MET A 406 11.98 9.33 -14.69
N THR A 407 11.96 9.67 -15.98
CA THR A 407 10.72 9.76 -16.76
C THR A 407 10.34 8.38 -17.32
N PRO A 408 9.08 8.17 -17.75
CA PRO A 408 8.67 6.93 -18.41
C PRO A 408 9.52 6.63 -19.65
N LEU A 409 9.91 7.65 -20.41
CA LEU A 409 10.74 7.49 -21.60
C LEU A 409 12.18 7.06 -21.25
N ARG A 410 12.81 7.67 -20.25
CA ARG A 410 14.13 7.24 -19.77
C ARG A 410 14.11 5.80 -19.25
N SER A 411 13.06 5.43 -18.51
CA SER A 411 12.87 4.08 -18.00
C SER A 411 12.78 3.05 -19.13
N ALA A 412 12.02 3.35 -20.19
CA ALA A 412 11.90 2.47 -21.37
C ALA A 412 13.24 2.28 -22.11
N ILE A 413 14.05 3.33 -22.20
CA ILE A 413 15.39 3.30 -22.83
C ILE A 413 16.34 2.45 -22.00
N GLN A 414 16.37 2.63 -20.67
CA GLN A 414 17.24 1.86 -19.77
C GLN A 414 16.91 0.37 -19.80
N GLN A 415 15.62 0.02 -19.92
CA GLN A 415 15.17 -1.37 -20.08
C GLN A 415 15.35 -1.92 -21.50
N ARG A 416 15.82 -1.12 -22.45
CA ARG A 416 16.05 -1.49 -23.86
C ARG A 416 14.77 -1.97 -24.58
N ARG A 417 13.62 -1.40 -24.22
CA ARG A 417 12.29 -1.76 -24.77
C ARG A 417 11.91 -0.83 -25.92
N VAL A 418 12.39 -1.14 -27.12
CA VAL A 418 12.18 -0.32 -28.33
C VAL A 418 10.70 -0.04 -28.61
N ASP A 419 9.82 -1.03 -28.46
CA ASP A 419 8.39 -0.88 -28.73
C ASP A 419 7.72 0.16 -27.81
N LEU A 420 8.12 0.18 -26.53
CA LEU A 420 7.62 1.14 -25.55
C LEU A 420 8.18 2.54 -25.79
N VAL A 421 9.44 2.63 -26.22
CA VAL A 421 10.05 3.90 -26.61
C VAL A 421 9.31 4.49 -27.82
N ALA A 422 9.03 3.69 -28.84
CA ALA A 422 8.27 4.12 -30.01
C ALA A 422 6.84 4.57 -29.64
N LEU A 423 6.17 3.83 -28.75
CA LEU A 423 4.84 4.18 -28.24
C LEU A 423 4.84 5.54 -27.51
N LEU A 424 5.79 5.76 -26.60
CA LEU A 424 5.89 7.02 -25.84
C LEU A 424 6.18 8.22 -26.75
N LEU A 425 7.05 8.05 -27.76
CA LEU A 425 7.35 9.10 -28.72
C LEU A 425 6.16 9.43 -29.63
N LYS A 426 5.38 8.42 -30.03
CA LYS A 426 4.12 8.62 -30.77
C LYS A 426 3.15 9.52 -30.01
N HIS A 427 3.11 9.41 -28.69
CA HIS A 427 2.33 10.28 -27.80
C HIS A 427 3.09 11.55 -27.36
N SER A 428 4.12 11.97 -28.11
CA SER A 428 4.84 13.25 -27.92
C SER A 428 5.67 13.36 -26.64
N ALA A 429 6.17 12.25 -26.09
CA ALA A 429 7.08 12.27 -24.93
C ALA A 429 8.27 13.24 -25.15
N GLU A 430 8.68 13.90 -24.07
CA GLU A 430 9.79 14.86 -24.11
C GLU A 430 11.15 14.17 -24.16
N THR A 431 12.00 14.61 -25.09
CA THR A 431 13.36 14.07 -25.27
C THR A 431 14.46 14.99 -24.75
N LYS A 432 14.11 16.21 -24.30
CA LYS A 432 15.08 17.25 -23.92
C LYS A 432 16.04 16.79 -22.83
N GLU A 433 15.55 15.99 -21.89
CA GLU A 433 16.35 15.51 -20.77
C GLU A 433 17.23 14.29 -21.12
N ILE A 434 16.97 13.59 -22.22
CA ILE A 434 17.71 12.37 -22.56
C ILE A 434 19.06 12.76 -23.17
N LYS A 435 20.13 12.12 -22.71
CA LYS A 435 21.48 12.33 -23.21
C LYS A 435 21.79 11.41 -24.39
N LEU A 436 22.72 11.84 -25.24
CA LEU A 436 23.15 11.10 -26.43
C LEU A 436 23.56 9.66 -26.11
N TYR A 437 24.40 9.46 -25.09
CA TYR A 437 24.86 8.13 -24.73
C TYR A 437 23.71 7.20 -24.29
N GLU A 438 22.64 7.73 -23.69
CA GLU A 438 21.51 6.92 -23.22
C GLU A 438 20.78 6.25 -24.40
N TRP A 439 20.62 6.98 -25.51
CA TRP A 439 20.07 6.40 -26.74
C TRP A 439 20.96 5.29 -27.30
N PHE A 440 22.28 5.50 -27.33
CA PHE A 440 23.22 4.51 -27.88
C PHE A 440 23.30 3.26 -26.99
N GLU A 441 23.33 3.41 -25.67
CA GLU A 441 23.32 2.29 -24.71
C GLU A 441 21.98 1.53 -24.74
N GLY A 442 20.86 2.25 -24.80
CA GLY A 442 19.51 1.67 -24.84
C GLY A 442 19.25 0.83 -26.09
N TYR A 443 19.85 1.20 -27.22
CA TYR A 443 19.70 0.51 -28.51
C TYR A 443 20.92 -0.38 -28.87
N ASN A 444 21.90 -0.50 -27.98
CA ASN A 444 23.15 -1.26 -28.20
C ASN A 444 23.88 -0.85 -29.49
N LEU A 445 24.01 0.46 -29.70
CA LEU A 445 24.55 1.06 -30.92
C LEU A 445 26.04 1.35 -30.79
N THR A 446 26.77 1.10 -31.88
CA THR A 446 28.19 1.47 -32.00
C THR A 446 28.34 2.82 -32.71
N GLY A 447 29.54 3.41 -32.67
CA GLY A 447 29.81 4.73 -33.26
C GLY A 447 29.63 4.86 -34.78
N SER A 448 29.24 3.79 -35.48
CA SER A 448 28.87 3.81 -36.90
C SER A 448 27.36 4.03 -37.16
N PHE A 449 26.55 4.11 -36.10
CA PHE A 449 25.11 4.35 -36.17
C PHE A 449 24.77 5.79 -35.82
N TYR A 450 23.59 6.23 -36.27
CA TYR A 450 22.99 7.48 -35.86
C TYR A 450 21.57 7.25 -35.36
N VAL A 451 21.11 8.18 -34.52
CA VAL A 451 19.74 8.22 -34.01
C VAL A 451 19.07 9.43 -34.63
N CYS A 452 17.94 9.24 -35.32
CA CYS A 452 17.16 10.32 -35.93
C CYS A 452 15.79 10.43 -35.27
N LEU A 453 15.55 11.57 -34.63
CA LEU A 453 14.26 11.97 -34.08
C LEU A 453 13.52 12.79 -35.13
N THR A 454 12.36 12.30 -35.57
CA THR A 454 11.51 12.97 -36.56
C THR A 454 10.23 13.44 -35.89
N GLU A 455 9.90 14.72 -36.04
CA GLU A 455 8.68 15.32 -35.52
C GLU A 455 7.78 15.77 -36.68
N ASN A 456 6.56 15.24 -36.73
CA ASN A 456 5.57 15.56 -37.76
C ASN A 456 4.22 15.88 -37.10
N GLY A 457 3.82 17.16 -37.11
CA GLY A 457 2.50 17.57 -36.61
C GLY A 457 2.23 17.27 -35.13
N GLY A 458 3.27 17.06 -34.33
CA GLY A 458 3.20 16.72 -32.90
C GLY A 458 3.59 15.26 -32.58
N GLU A 459 3.51 14.34 -33.53
CA GLU A 459 4.00 12.97 -33.34
C GLU A 459 5.53 12.94 -33.49
N LYS A 460 6.21 12.27 -32.56
CA LYS A 460 7.65 12.03 -32.64
C LYS A 460 7.89 10.57 -32.97
N THR A 461 8.84 10.32 -33.87
CA THR A 461 9.28 8.97 -34.21
C THR A 461 10.79 8.89 -34.10
N LEU A 462 11.29 7.72 -33.72
CA LEU A 462 12.71 7.44 -33.65
C LEU A 462 13.06 6.46 -34.78
N SER A 463 14.10 6.78 -35.53
CA SER A 463 14.73 5.87 -36.48
C SER A 463 16.21 5.73 -36.16
N VAL A 464 16.73 4.52 -36.31
CA VAL A 464 18.14 4.21 -36.08
C VAL A 464 18.69 3.50 -37.30
N ALA A 465 19.79 4.00 -37.84
CA ALA A 465 20.36 3.51 -39.10
C ALA A 465 21.89 3.68 -39.12
N ARG A 466 22.55 3.04 -40.10
CA ARG A 466 24.01 3.17 -40.26
C ARG A 466 24.35 4.48 -40.96
N VAL A 467 25.44 5.12 -40.55
CA VAL A 467 25.89 6.40 -41.14
C VAL A 467 26.08 6.31 -42.66
N ASN A 468 26.49 5.16 -43.21
CA ASN A 468 26.65 4.99 -44.66
C ASN A 468 25.32 5.01 -45.44
N GLU A 469 24.19 4.70 -44.79
CA GLU A 469 22.86 4.68 -45.43
C GLU A 469 22.34 6.10 -45.70
N ILE A 470 22.93 7.12 -45.05
CA ILE A 470 22.62 8.54 -45.32
C ILE A 470 22.92 8.86 -46.80
N ALA A 471 24.02 8.34 -47.36
CA ALA A 471 24.37 8.53 -48.77
C ALA A 471 23.41 7.83 -49.73
N SER A 472 22.88 6.66 -49.36
CA SER A 472 21.93 5.90 -50.16
C SER A 472 20.56 6.56 -50.22
N SER A 473 20.21 7.36 -49.19
CA SER A 473 18.90 7.97 -49.12
C SER A 473 18.71 9.11 -50.13
N ASN A 474 19.72 9.91 -50.49
CA ASN A 474 19.61 11.17 -51.27
C ASN A 474 18.54 12.19 -50.78
N GLU A 475 17.60 11.78 -49.93
CA GLU A 475 16.45 12.48 -49.36
C GLU A 475 16.81 13.37 -48.16
N ALA A 476 17.93 13.08 -47.48
CA ALA A 476 18.43 13.92 -46.37
C ALA A 476 19.11 15.22 -46.85
N ILE A 477 19.45 15.32 -48.14
CA ILE A 477 20.25 16.43 -48.68
C ILE A 477 19.56 17.11 -49.87
N GLN A 478 18.73 16.39 -50.64
CA GLN A 478 17.91 16.99 -51.71
C GLN A 478 16.58 17.59 -51.22
N GLY A 479 16.26 17.44 -49.93
CA GLY A 479 14.99 17.86 -49.35
C GLY A 479 13.82 17.01 -49.88
N PRO A 480 12.78 16.76 -49.07
CA PRO A 480 11.59 16.10 -49.58
C PRO A 480 10.91 17.04 -50.59
N GLN A 481 10.74 16.57 -51.83
CA GLN A 481 9.66 17.04 -52.68
C GLN A 481 8.37 16.82 -51.86
N ASN A 482 7.76 17.90 -51.35
CA ASN A 482 6.41 17.92 -50.78
C ASN A 482 6.20 17.50 -49.31
N ARG A 483 7.03 17.93 -48.34
CA ARG A 483 6.69 17.83 -46.89
C ARG A 483 6.86 19.16 -46.18
N SER A 484 5.77 19.88 -45.98
CA SER A 484 5.78 21.26 -45.47
C SER A 484 6.01 21.40 -43.96
N SER A 485 5.96 20.32 -43.17
CA SER A 485 5.87 20.38 -41.70
C SER A 485 6.73 19.37 -40.91
N GLU A 486 7.63 18.63 -41.56
CA GLU A 486 8.47 17.61 -40.89
C GLU A 486 9.82 18.20 -40.44
N ARG A 487 10.21 17.96 -39.18
CA ARG A 487 11.53 18.32 -38.63
C ARG A 487 12.30 17.05 -38.25
N ARG A 488 13.59 16.96 -38.64
CA ARG A 488 14.43 15.79 -38.33
C ARG A 488 15.68 16.20 -37.56
N PHE A 489 16.01 15.47 -36.51
CA PHE A 489 17.18 15.69 -35.68
C PHE A 489 18.06 14.44 -35.63
N PHE A 490 19.19 14.51 -36.31
CA PHE A 490 20.19 13.46 -36.43
C PHE A 490 21.26 13.62 -35.36
N LEU A 491 21.44 12.59 -34.55
CA LEU A 491 22.37 12.53 -33.43
C LEU A 491 23.46 11.50 -33.71
N PHE A 492 24.72 11.92 -33.55
CA PHE A 492 25.90 11.10 -33.86
C PHE A 492 26.86 11.05 -32.69
N LYS A 493 27.46 9.87 -32.45
CA LYS A 493 28.50 9.70 -31.43
C LYS A 493 29.83 10.36 -31.79
N ASN A 494 30.09 10.58 -33.08
CA ASN A 494 31.34 11.13 -33.58
C ASN A 494 31.12 11.90 -34.89
N SER A 495 32.17 12.58 -35.34
CA SER A 495 32.15 13.39 -36.56
C SER A 495 32.33 12.60 -37.87
N LEU A 496 32.17 11.26 -37.83
CA LEU A 496 32.28 10.41 -39.03
C LEU A 496 31.43 10.90 -40.23
N PRO A 497 30.19 11.41 -40.05
CA PRO A 497 29.40 11.92 -41.17
C PRO A 497 30.08 13.06 -41.94
N TRP A 498 30.72 13.98 -41.21
CA TRP A 498 31.43 15.11 -41.80
C TRP A 498 32.76 14.67 -42.43
N GLN A 499 33.48 13.72 -41.80
CA GLN A 499 34.73 13.19 -42.36
C GLN A 499 34.54 12.43 -43.68
N LYS A 500 33.40 11.74 -43.83
CA LYS A 500 33.04 11.02 -45.06
C LYS A 500 32.42 11.90 -46.14
N GLY A 501 32.30 13.21 -45.91
CA GLY A 501 31.65 14.14 -46.84
C GLY A 501 30.17 13.84 -47.07
N LEU A 502 29.52 13.13 -46.13
CA LEU A 502 28.10 12.79 -46.23
C LEU A 502 27.23 14.03 -46.03
N ILE A 503 27.72 15.04 -45.30
CA ILE A 503 27.12 16.36 -45.18
C ILE A 503 28.02 17.31 -46.00
N ARG A 504 27.57 17.72 -47.20
CA ARG A 504 28.36 18.55 -48.14
C ARG A 504 28.71 19.92 -47.54
N ASP A 505 29.86 20.45 -47.95
CA ASP A 505 30.45 21.73 -47.53
C ASP A 505 30.75 21.86 -46.02
N SER A 506 31.06 20.71 -45.41
CA SER A 506 31.54 20.64 -44.05
C SER A 506 33.00 21.11 -43.96
N ILE A 507 33.27 22.02 -43.03
CA ILE A 507 34.56 22.70 -42.80
C ILE A 507 35.74 21.74 -43.02
N GLU A 508 36.46 21.90 -44.13
CA GLU A 508 37.38 20.89 -44.68
C GLU A 508 38.55 20.57 -43.75
N ILE A 509 38.96 21.51 -42.88
CA ILE A 509 40.00 21.33 -41.87
C ILE A 509 39.66 22.16 -40.63
N LEU A 510 39.27 21.51 -39.53
CA LEU A 510 39.13 22.19 -38.25
C LEU A 510 40.52 22.47 -37.66
N GLN A 511 40.77 23.73 -37.29
CA GLN A 511 41.93 24.13 -36.49
C GLN A 511 41.64 23.95 -35.00
N PRO A 512 42.60 23.42 -34.21
CA PRO A 512 42.48 23.32 -32.75
C PRO A 512 42.18 24.68 -32.10
N ASN A 513 41.41 24.67 -31.01
CA ASN A 513 41.05 25.87 -30.24
C ASN A 513 40.34 26.99 -31.01
N LYS A 514 39.81 26.75 -32.20
CA LYS A 514 39.09 27.77 -32.96
C LYS A 514 37.63 27.36 -33.16
N LEU A 515 36.73 28.31 -32.98
CA LEU A 515 35.33 28.16 -33.34
C LEU A 515 35.19 28.38 -34.85
N HIS A 516 34.84 27.32 -35.58
CA HIS A 516 34.63 27.39 -37.02
C HIS A 516 33.13 27.53 -37.29
N LEU A 517 32.77 28.55 -38.06
CA LEU A 517 31.40 28.87 -38.43
C LEU A 517 31.36 28.99 -39.95
N SER A 518 30.51 28.21 -40.61
CA SER A 518 30.35 28.25 -42.07
C SER A 518 28.89 28.38 -42.50
N GLU A 519 28.71 29.00 -43.66
CA GLU A 519 27.44 29.17 -44.37
C GLU A 519 27.69 28.76 -45.82
N SER A 520 26.95 27.76 -46.30
CA SER A 520 27.07 27.25 -47.67
C SER A 520 25.71 27.05 -48.34
N VAL A 521 25.71 27.05 -49.66
CA VAL A 521 24.49 26.89 -50.48
C VAL A 521 24.42 25.45 -50.98
N CYS A 522 23.30 24.76 -50.70
CA CYS A 522 23.06 23.46 -51.31
C CYS A 522 22.98 23.61 -52.83
N ALA A 523 23.84 22.90 -53.55
CA ALA A 523 24.07 23.05 -54.98
C ALA A 523 22.77 23.13 -55.82
N GLY A 524 22.64 24.20 -56.63
CA GLY A 524 21.71 24.29 -57.75
C GLY A 524 20.53 25.26 -57.60
N ASP A 525 19.95 25.40 -56.41
CA ASP A 525 18.57 25.96 -56.31
C ASP A 525 18.47 27.36 -55.70
N GLY A 526 19.50 27.85 -54.99
CA GLY A 526 19.49 29.15 -54.29
C GLY A 526 18.42 29.30 -53.20
N LYS A 527 17.72 28.21 -52.85
CA LYS A 527 16.57 28.17 -51.92
C LYS A 527 16.86 27.45 -50.60
N HIS A 528 17.98 26.72 -50.52
CA HIS A 528 18.40 25.91 -49.37
C HIS A 528 19.81 26.33 -48.93
N PHE A 529 19.97 26.57 -47.63
CA PHE A 529 21.24 26.93 -47.01
C PHE A 529 21.60 25.91 -45.94
N VAL A 530 22.90 25.63 -45.82
CA VAL A 530 23.49 24.81 -44.76
C VAL A 530 24.33 25.72 -43.89
N LEU A 531 24.05 25.70 -42.59
CA LEU A 531 24.80 26.44 -41.58
C LEU A 531 25.47 25.43 -40.66
N SER A 532 26.76 25.59 -40.41
CA SER A 532 27.50 24.69 -39.52
C SER A 532 28.34 25.45 -38.50
N ALA A 533 28.42 24.90 -37.29
CA ALA A 533 29.31 25.36 -36.24
C ALA A 533 30.08 24.16 -35.69
N ALA A 534 31.39 24.31 -35.55
CA ALA A 534 32.26 23.23 -35.10
C ALA A 534 33.44 23.74 -34.27
N ILE A 535 33.80 22.95 -33.27
CA ILE A 535 35.03 23.11 -32.49
C ILE A 535 35.76 21.77 -32.48
N LEU A 536 37.06 21.84 -32.75
CA LEU A 536 37.97 20.70 -32.66
C LEU A 536 38.95 20.93 -31.51
N LEU A 537 39.19 19.87 -30.72
CA LEU A 537 40.30 19.77 -29.76
C LEU A 537 40.43 21.05 -28.94
N PHE A 538 39.50 21.22 -28.00
CA PHE A 538 39.46 22.38 -27.15
C PHE A 538 39.37 21.96 -25.67
N PRO A 539 40.30 22.43 -24.81
CA PRO A 539 41.53 23.14 -25.13
C PRO A 539 42.66 22.19 -25.55
N TRP A 540 43.46 22.61 -26.51
CA TRP A 540 44.59 21.85 -27.05
C TRP A 540 45.88 22.66 -26.98
N HIS A 541 46.95 22.07 -26.43
CA HIS A 541 48.29 22.65 -26.44
C HIS A 541 49.25 21.66 -27.12
N PRO A 542 50.24 22.13 -27.90
CA PRO A 542 51.21 21.29 -28.59
C PRO A 542 51.89 20.23 -27.71
N ASP A 543 52.14 20.56 -26.44
CA ASP A 543 52.87 19.70 -25.50
C ASP A 543 52.00 18.69 -24.73
N GLN A 544 50.67 18.70 -24.91
CA GLN A 544 49.69 17.81 -24.24
C GLN A 544 49.80 17.69 -22.71
N LYS A 545 50.59 18.54 -22.06
CA LYS A 545 50.79 18.59 -20.62
C LYS A 545 50.41 19.97 -20.11
N LEU A 546 49.24 20.06 -19.49
CA LEU A 546 48.93 21.16 -18.57
C LEU A 546 49.57 20.75 -17.23
N GLY A 547 50.84 21.09 -17.02
CA GLY A 547 51.57 20.67 -15.81
C GLY A 547 51.58 19.15 -15.54
N GLY A 548 51.37 18.30 -16.56
CA GLY A 548 51.28 16.84 -16.42
C GLY A 548 49.88 16.24 -16.42
N LEU A 549 48.81 17.03 -16.45
CA LEU A 549 47.43 16.54 -16.57
C LEU A 549 47.03 16.24 -18.03
N LEU A 550 46.52 15.02 -18.23
CA LEU A 550 45.86 14.59 -19.46
C LEU A 550 44.45 15.20 -19.50
N ILE A 551 44.22 16.14 -20.40
CA ILE A 551 42.87 16.68 -20.65
C ILE A 551 42.02 15.53 -21.23
N PRO A 552 40.98 15.05 -20.51
CA PRO A 552 40.07 14.05 -21.03
C PRO A 552 39.07 14.76 -21.94
N ASP A 553 39.26 14.60 -23.25
CA ASP A 553 38.24 14.39 -24.29
C ASP A 553 38.76 14.84 -25.65
N LYS A 554 39.16 13.85 -26.46
CA LYS A 554 39.57 14.02 -27.86
C LYS A 554 38.37 14.17 -28.81
N GLU A 555 37.23 14.64 -28.31
CA GLU A 555 35.97 14.60 -29.04
C GLU A 555 35.66 15.94 -29.71
N GLU A 556 35.49 15.90 -31.02
CA GLU A 556 35.10 17.04 -31.84
C GLU A 556 33.60 17.35 -31.64
N CYS A 557 33.26 18.61 -31.35
CA CYS A 557 31.88 19.06 -31.32
C CYS A 557 31.52 19.68 -32.65
N ARG A 558 30.53 19.09 -33.34
CA ARG A 558 29.98 19.60 -34.60
C ARG A 558 28.46 19.65 -34.51
N ILE A 559 27.90 20.79 -34.91
CA ILE A 559 26.48 20.95 -35.20
C ILE A 559 26.31 21.51 -36.62
N THR A 560 25.24 21.10 -37.29
CA THR A 560 24.90 21.59 -38.63
C THR A 560 23.39 21.59 -38.76
N TRP A 561 22.81 22.58 -39.42
CA TRP A 561 21.38 22.58 -39.71
C TRP A 561 21.08 23.18 -41.07
N THR A 562 19.98 22.73 -41.67
CA THR A 562 19.54 23.15 -42.99
C THR A 562 18.31 24.02 -42.88
N ILE A 563 18.26 25.10 -43.66
CA ILE A 563 17.12 26.02 -43.73
C ILE A 563 16.64 26.15 -45.16
N ARG A 564 15.31 26.25 -45.35
CA ARG A 564 14.68 26.55 -46.64
C ARG A 564 13.93 27.88 -46.60
N ARG A 565 13.86 28.54 -47.75
CA ARG A 565 13.04 29.74 -47.94
C ARG A 565 11.57 29.36 -48.14
N GLY A 566 10.69 29.77 -47.23
CA GLY A 566 9.23 29.62 -47.38
C GLY A 566 8.68 30.53 -48.50
N VAL A 567 7.68 30.04 -49.24
CA VAL A 567 7.04 30.79 -50.33
C VAL A 567 5.68 31.27 -49.86
N ASP A 568 5.62 32.39 -49.13
CA ASP A 568 4.38 33.10 -48.86
C ASP A 568 4.32 34.41 -49.64
N ALA A 569 3.34 34.51 -50.54
CA ALA A 569 3.22 35.58 -51.53
C ALA A 569 2.84 36.97 -50.96
N ARG A 570 2.78 37.16 -49.62
CA ARG A 570 2.31 38.41 -48.99
C ARG A 570 3.05 38.84 -47.71
N SER A 571 4.07 38.12 -47.24
CA SER A 571 4.85 38.49 -46.04
C SER A 571 6.36 38.25 -46.24
N GLU A 572 7.19 38.88 -45.40
CA GLU A 572 8.67 38.73 -45.44
C GLU A 572 9.09 37.25 -45.50
N PRO A 573 10.21 36.93 -46.18
CA PRO A 573 10.63 35.54 -46.36
C PRO A 573 10.92 34.85 -45.01
N VAL A 574 10.03 33.95 -44.60
CA VAL A 574 10.22 33.11 -43.41
C VAL A 574 11.12 31.93 -43.76
N TRP A 575 12.31 31.89 -43.17
CA TRP A 575 13.18 30.73 -43.25
C TRP A 575 12.72 29.66 -42.28
N VAL A 576 12.62 28.42 -42.76
CA VAL A 576 12.14 27.29 -41.96
C VAL A 576 13.26 26.26 -41.83
N PRO A 577 13.66 25.87 -40.60
CA PRO A 577 14.61 24.80 -40.39
C PRO A 577 14.00 23.45 -40.78
N LEU A 578 14.81 22.57 -41.38
CA LEU A 578 14.38 21.25 -41.84
C LEU A 578 15.08 20.15 -41.05
N ASP A 579 16.40 20.04 -41.25
CA ASP A 579 17.22 18.99 -40.69
C ASP A 579 18.28 19.57 -39.76
N PHE A 580 18.44 18.95 -38.61
CA PHE A 580 19.45 19.27 -37.61
C PHE A 580 20.37 18.08 -37.45
N PHE A 581 21.68 18.32 -37.40
CA PHE A 581 22.73 17.32 -37.21
C PHE A 581 23.57 17.74 -36.02
N SER A 582 23.77 16.85 -35.06
CA SER A 582 24.46 17.17 -33.82
C SER A 582 25.29 16.00 -33.30
N THR A 583 26.42 16.34 -32.71
CA THR A 583 27.27 15.45 -31.89
C THR A 583 27.20 15.81 -30.40
N LEU A 584 26.33 16.76 -30.04
CA LEU A 584 26.15 17.20 -28.67
C LEU A 584 25.49 16.12 -27.81
N GLN A 585 25.73 16.20 -26.50
CA GLN A 585 25.10 15.29 -25.54
C GLN A 585 23.59 15.52 -25.38
N ASN A 586 23.05 16.67 -25.77
CA ASN A 586 21.62 16.95 -25.66
C ASN A 586 20.84 16.31 -26.82
N SER A 587 19.75 15.60 -26.53
CA SER A 587 18.89 14.96 -27.56
C SER A 587 17.53 15.64 -27.77
N GLY A 588 17.29 16.79 -27.14
CA GLY A 588 16.11 17.60 -27.38
C GLY A 588 16.07 18.13 -28.81
N THR A 589 15.00 17.81 -29.56
CA THR A 589 14.75 18.36 -30.89
C THR A 589 14.66 19.89 -30.81
N PRO A 590 15.60 20.64 -31.41
CA PRO A 590 15.57 22.10 -31.37
C PRO A 590 14.36 22.66 -32.12
N GLU A 591 13.76 23.73 -31.60
CA GLU A 591 12.68 24.45 -32.30
C GLU A 591 13.22 25.21 -33.52
N ASP A 592 14.40 25.81 -33.38
CA ASP A 592 15.10 26.54 -34.41
C ASP A 592 16.64 26.38 -34.31
N GLY A 593 17.36 26.90 -35.31
CA GLY A 593 18.83 26.88 -35.31
C GLY A 593 19.47 27.73 -34.20
N ALA A 594 18.75 28.72 -33.64
CA ALA A 594 19.27 29.52 -32.54
C ALA A 594 19.26 28.72 -31.23
N GLU A 595 18.24 27.89 -31.00
CA GLU A 595 18.20 26.94 -29.87
C GLU A 595 19.31 25.90 -30.00
N LEU A 596 19.51 25.30 -31.19
CA LEU A 596 20.62 24.36 -31.40
C LEU A 596 21.99 25.02 -31.15
N PHE A 597 22.18 26.26 -31.60
CA PHE A 597 23.41 27.01 -31.33
C PHE A 597 23.58 27.34 -29.84
N THR A 598 22.48 27.63 -29.12
CA THR A 598 22.52 27.82 -27.67
C THR A 598 22.92 26.54 -26.95
N GLN A 599 22.38 25.38 -27.34
CA GLN A 599 22.79 24.08 -26.80
C GLN A 599 24.27 23.79 -27.04
N PHE A 600 24.81 24.21 -28.19
CA PHE A 600 26.25 24.12 -28.47
C PHE A 600 27.09 25.03 -27.56
N LEU A 601 26.62 26.26 -27.30
CA LEU A 601 27.27 27.17 -26.36
C LEU A 601 27.24 26.62 -24.92
N ASP A 602 26.16 25.97 -24.50
CA ASP A 602 26.08 25.33 -23.18
C ASP A 602 27.05 24.14 -23.06
N ASP A 603 27.24 23.35 -24.11
CA ASP A 603 28.27 22.30 -24.13
C ASP A 603 29.69 22.89 -24.07
N LEU A 604 29.91 23.99 -24.80
CA LEU A 604 31.16 24.75 -24.76
C LEU A 604 31.43 25.31 -23.35
N GLU A 605 30.41 25.83 -22.67
CA GLU A 605 30.49 26.29 -21.28
C GLU A 605 30.96 25.16 -20.36
N ARG A 606 30.34 23.98 -20.44
CA ARG A 606 30.71 22.81 -19.63
C ARG A 606 32.15 22.38 -19.87
N ARG A 607 32.60 22.37 -21.13
CA ARG A 607 33.98 22.06 -21.49
C ARG A 607 34.97 23.07 -20.90
N TRP A 608 34.66 24.37 -20.99
CA TRP A 608 35.47 25.41 -20.34
C TRP A 608 35.56 25.25 -18.82
N LEU A 609 34.43 24.94 -18.17
CA LEU A 609 34.40 24.73 -16.73
C LEU A 609 35.17 23.48 -16.32
N GLY A 610 35.03 22.36 -17.05
CA GLY A 610 35.80 21.14 -16.79
C GLY A 610 37.31 21.35 -16.89
N VAL A 611 37.77 22.23 -17.79
CA VAL A 611 39.18 22.63 -17.86
C VAL A 611 39.61 23.43 -16.63
N CYS A 612 38.75 24.33 -16.16
CA CYS A 612 39.02 25.08 -14.94
C CYS A 612 39.07 24.15 -13.72
N ASP A 613 38.24 23.11 -13.68
CA ASP A 613 38.24 22.12 -12.59
C ASP A 613 39.55 21.32 -12.56
N LEU A 614 40.00 20.83 -13.73
CA LEU A 614 41.29 20.14 -13.88
C LEU A 614 42.47 21.06 -13.50
N ALA A 615 42.37 22.34 -13.84
CA ALA A 615 43.35 23.35 -13.46
C ALA A 615 43.41 23.56 -11.94
N GLU A 616 42.26 23.62 -11.27
CA GLU A 616 42.18 23.74 -9.82
C GLU A 616 42.78 22.51 -9.12
N GLU A 617 42.52 21.31 -9.66
CA GLU A 617 43.14 20.07 -9.17
C GLU A 617 44.67 20.11 -9.34
N HIS A 618 45.16 20.59 -10.49
CA HIS A 618 46.60 20.80 -10.71
C HIS A 618 47.22 21.70 -9.65
N LEU A 619 46.66 22.90 -9.45
CA LEU A 619 47.19 23.88 -8.51
C LEU A 619 47.09 23.40 -7.06
N SER A 620 46.07 22.59 -6.75
CA SER A 620 45.94 21.94 -5.44
C SER A 620 47.07 20.94 -5.19
N ASN A 621 47.44 20.14 -6.21
CA ASN A 621 48.58 19.23 -6.13
C ASN A 621 49.91 20.00 -6.00
N CYS A 622 50.10 21.06 -6.79
CA CYS A 622 51.26 21.95 -6.66
C CYS A 622 51.38 22.53 -5.24
N ARG A 623 50.25 22.88 -4.61
CA ARG A 623 50.21 23.37 -3.22
C ARG A 623 50.63 22.31 -2.21
N LEU A 624 50.24 21.05 -2.41
CA LEU A 624 50.65 19.93 -1.57
C LEU A 624 52.16 19.67 -1.70
N GLU A 625 52.68 19.59 -2.92
CA GLU A 625 54.12 19.43 -3.18
C GLU A 625 54.95 20.54 -2.54
N GLN A 626 54.45 21.77 -2.56
CA GLN A 626 55.10 22.91 -1.92
C GLN A 626 55.21 22.76 -0.39
N LEU A 627 54.15 22.23 0.25
CA LEU A 627 54.14 21.96 1.69
C LEU A 627 55.10 20.81 2.06
N GLU A 628 55.11 19.74 1.26
CA GLU A 628 55.99 18.59 1.47
C GLU A 628 57.47 18.96 1.36
N HIS A 629 57.82 19.86 0.44
CA HIS A 629 59.21 20.27 0.19
C HIS A 629 59.61 21.59 0.89
N LYS A 630 58.78 22.08 1.82
CA LYS A 630 59.01 23.34 2.58
C LYS A 630 59.43 24.52 1.69
N GLY A 631 58.84 24.63 0.49
CA GLY A 631 59.15 25.70 -0.47
C GLY A 631 60.51 25.59 -1.19
N SER A 632 61.23 24.48 -1.09
CA SER A 632 62.57 24.33 -1.71
C SER A 632 62.54 23.83 -3.18
N ASN A 633 61.35 23.62 -3.77
CA ASN A 633 61.22 23.05 -5.11
C ASN A 633 61.30 24.12 -6.21
N LEU A 634 62.50 24.33 -6.77
CA LEU A 634 62.75 25.32 -7.84
C LEU A 634 62.01 25.00 -9.15
N THR A 635 61.73 23.73 -9.46
CA THR A 635 61.00 23.37 -10.70
C THR A 635 59.53 23.79 -10.64
N LEU A 636 58.97 23.95 -9.45
CA LEU A 636 57.59 24.38 -9.24
C LEU A 636 57.37 25.84 -9.69
N ILE A 637 58.37 26.70 -9.53
CA ILE A 637 58.31 28.10 -9.98
C ILE A 637 58.18 28.16 -11.50
N ASP A 638 59.00 27.37 -12.20
CA ASP A 638 58.98 27.30 -13.67
C ASP A 638 57.64 26.72 -14.17
N CYS A 639 57.09 25.70 -13.50
CA CYS A 639 55.76 25.16 -13.79
C CYS A 639 54.65 26.21 -13.59
N LEU A 640 54.60 26.89 -12.45
CA LEU A 640 53.60 27.93 -12.16
C LEU A 640 53.69 29.13 -13.12
N ALA A 641 54.90 29.48 -13.57
CA ALA A 641 55.10 30.51 -14.59
C ALA A 641 54.59 30.09 -15.97
N VAL A 642 54.71 28.80 -16.31
CA VAL A 642 54.11 28.22 -17.53
C VAL A 642 52.59 28.23 -17.43
N ASP A 643 52.02 27.84 -16.28
CA ASP A 643 50.57 27.85 -16.05
C ASP A 643 49.99 29.26 -16.22
N ALA A 644 50.62 30.28 -15.63
CA ALA A 644 50.19 31.68 -15.78
C ALA A 644 50.16 32.16 -17.25
N ARG A 645 51.11 31.69 -18.07
CA ARG A 645 51.10 31.98 -19.52
C ARG A 645 49.96 31.25 -20.23
N GLN A 646 49.69 30.00 -19.85
CA GLN A 646 48.60 29.21 -20.42
C GLN A 646 47.23 29.83 -20.11
N TRP A 647 47.01 30.33 -18.88
CA TRP A 647 45.77 31.03 -18.51
C TRP A 647 45.53 32.30 -19.33
N ALA A 648 46.59 33.05 -19.64
CA ALA A 648 46.50 34.23 -20.51
C ALA A 648 46.10 33.86 -21.95
N GLU A 649 46.67 32.79 -22.50
CA GLU A 649 46.29 32.28 -23.82
C GLU A 649 44.85 31.73 -23.84
N PHE A 650 44.41 31.06 -22.77
CA PHE A 650 43.02 30.62 -22.64
C PHE A 650 42.03 31.80 -22.60
N ARG A 651 42.32 32.88 -21.87
CA ARG A 651 41.47 34.10 -21.93
C ARG A 651 41.38 34.67 -23.33
N LYS A 652 42.48 34.65 -24.09
CA LYS A 652 42.50 35.13 -25.47
C LYS A 652 41.66 34.25 -26.38
N ILE A 653 41.72 32.93 -26.22
CA ILE A 653 40.89 31.97 -26.96
C ILE A 653 39.41 32.17 -26.63
N LEU A 654 39.06 32.28 -25.35
CA LEU A 654 37.69 32.53 -24.89
C LEU A 654 37.11 33.80 -25.51
N LYS A 655 37.87 34.90 -25.48
CA LYS A 655 37.47 36.17 -26.09
C LYS A 655 37.28 36.05 -27.60
N GLY A 656 38.14 35.29 -28.28
CA GLY A 656 38.01 34.97 -29.70
C GLY A 656 36.72 34.21 -29.99
N HIS A 657 36.44 33.13 -29.25
CA HIS A 657 35.20 32.35 -29.39
C HIS A 657 33.96 33.19 -29.18
N ALA A 658 33.94 34.02 -28.12
CA ALA A 658 32.81 34.88 -27.83
C ALA A 658 32.58 35.94 -28.91
N GLN A 659 33.64 36.52 -29.47
CA GLN A 659 33.54 37.47 -30.57
C GLN A 659 33.01 36.82 -31.86
N ASP A 660 33.54 35.65 -32.21
CA ASP A 660 33.11 34.88 -33.38
C ASP A 660 31.63 34.44 -33.24
N ALA A 661 31.25 33.95 -32.06
CA ALA A 661 29.88 33.56 -31.74
C ALA A 661 28.91 34.75 -31.79
N ARG A 662 29.27 35.92 -31.25
CA ARG A 662 28.45 37.15 -31.34
C ARG A 662 28.27 37.60 -32.79
N SER A 663 29.34 37.58 -33.58
CA SER A 663 29.27 37.96 -35.00
C SER A 663 28.34 37.04 -35.78
N PHE A 664 28.44 35.72 -35.54
CA PHE A 664 27.55 34.74 -36.14
C PHE A 664 26.10 34.92 -35.70
N ALA A 665 25.84 35.02 -34.40
CA ALA A 665 24.50 35.19 -33.85
C ALA A 665 23.81 36.44 -34.44
N GLN A 666 24.53 37.55 -34.54
CA GLN A 666 24.02 38.78 -35.14
C GLN A 666 23.68 38.58 -36.63
N LYS A 667 24.56 37.96 -37.41
CA LYS A 667 24.31 37.68 -38.84
C LYS A 667 23.14 36.71 -39.04
N TYR A 668 23.11 35.61 -38.29
CA TYR A 668 22.11 34.56 -38.40
C TYR A 668 20.72 35.05 -37.99
N CYS A 669 20.60 35.65 -36.80
CA CYS A 669 19.31 36.13 -36.31
C CYS A 669 18.76 37.27 -37.17
N GLN A 670 19.61 38.17 -37.68
CA GLN A 670 19.15 39.26 -38.58
C GLN A 670 18.68 38.75 -39.94
N ARG A 671 19.35 37.76 -40.53
CA ARG A 671 19.05 37.28 -41.90
C ARG A 671 18.00 36.20 -41.96
N TYR A 672 17.98 35.30 -40.96
CA TYR A 672 17.28 34.02 -41.07
C TYR A 672 16.20 33.82 -40.02
N ASN A 673 16.34 34.37 -38.80
CA ASN A 673 15.36 34.14 -37.72
C ASN A 673 14.51 35.37 -37.35
N GLY A 674 14.53 36.45 -38.14
CA GLY A 674 13.76 37.67 -37.88
C GLY A 674 14.05 38.31 -36.52
N GLY A 675 15.29 38.18 -36.03
CA GLY A 675 15.72 38.67 -34.71
C GLY A 675 15.39 37.74 -33.53
N ARG A 676 14.63 36.66 -33.72
CA ARG A 676 14.31 35.72 -32.64
C ARG A 676 15.55 34.97 -32.17
N GLY A 677 15.67 34.79 -30.85
CA GLY A 677 16.76 34.05 -30.21
C GLY A 677 18.08 34.82 -30.05
N LEU A 678 18.20 36.05 -30.58
CA LEU A 678 19.44 36.84 -30.49
C LEU A 678 19.82 37.15 -29.03
N GLU A 679 18.87 37.63 -28.24
CA GLU A 679 19.11 37.94 -26.82
C GLU A 679 19.47 36.68 -26.02
N ARG A 680 18.79 35.55 -26.28
CA ARG A 680 19.10 34.26 -25.64
C ARG A 680 20.54 33.82 -25.91
N ILE A 681 21.01 33.96 -27.15
CA ILE A 681 22.39 33.63 -27.52
C ILE A 681 23.37 34.61 -26.85
N ARG A 682 23.06 35.92 -26.85
CA ARG A 682 23.89 36.95 -26.18
C ARG A 682 24.05 36.70 -24.69
N GLU A 683 22.93 36.48 -24.00
CA GLU A 683 22.91 36.13 -22.58
C GLU A 683 23.75 34.88 -22.30
N SER A 684 23.69 33.87 -23.18
CA SER A 684 24.50 32.66 -23.05
C SER A 684 25.99 32.92 -23.25
N ILE A 685 26.37 33.73 -24.24
CA ILE A 685 27.77 34.14 -24.45
C ILE A 685 28.30 34.96 -23.26
N ASP A 686 27.52 35.92 -22.79
CA ASP A 686 27.91 36.79 -21.67
C ASP A 686 28.01 35.99 -20.36
N ARG A 687 27.11 35.01 -20.16
CA ARG A 687 27.19 34.05 -19.04
C ARG A 687 28.50 33.25 -19.08
N ILE A 688 28.85 32.70 -20.24
CA ILE A 688 30.09 31.93 -20.44
C ILE A 688 31.30 32.81 -20.14
N GLU A 689 31.38 33.99 -20.76
CA GLU A 689 32.49 34.92 -20.52
C GLU A 689 32.62 35.27 -19.05
N LYS A 690 31.51 35.58 -18.36
CA LYS A 690 31.54 35.93 -16.94
C LYS A 690 32.03 34.76 -16.09
N ARG A 691 31.37 33.60 -16.15
CA ARG A 691 31.66 32.46 -15.29
C ARG A 691 33.06 31.90 -15.51
N VAL A 692 33.47 31.78 -16.78
CA VAL A 692 34.79 31.23 -17.11
C VAL A 692 35.89 32.24 -16.74
N ASN A 693 35.72 33.54 -17.00
CA ASN A 693 36.72 34.53 -16.59
C ASN A 693 36.85 34.63 -15.06
N GLU A 694 35.75 34.53 -14.30
CA GLU A 694 35.79 34.47 -12.83
C GLU A 694 36.61 33.27 -12.34
N ARG A 695 36.39 32.08 -12.92
CA ARG A 695 37.19 30.88 -12.59
C ARG A 695 38.66 31.04 -12.95
N ILE A 696 38.97 31.54 -14.15
CA ILE A 696 40.37 31.80 -14.56
C ILE A 696 41.01 32.88 -13.67
N HIS A 697 40.26 33.88 -13.20
CA HIS A 697 40.77 34.87 -12.26
C HIS A 697 41.15 34.26 -10.91
N ASN A 698 40.31 33.36 -10.37
CA ASN A 698 40.62 32.65 -9.14
C ASN A 698 41.84 31.74 -9.28
N LEU A 699 41.98 31.07 -10.43
CA LEU A 699 43.17 30.28 -10.76
C LEU A 699 44.43 31.15 -10.79
N ASP A 700 44.40 32.29 -11.47
CA ASP A 700 45.51 33.25 -11.50
C ASP A 700 45.88 33.76 -10.09
N GLN A 701 44.87 34.04 -9.25
CA GLN A 701 45.10 34.46 -7.87
C GLN A 701 45.75 33.35 -7.06
N THR A 702 45.32 32.10 -7.25
CA THR A 702 45.92 30.93 -6.60
C THR A 702 47.38 30.74 -7.01
N VAL A 703 47.69 30.90 -8.30
CA VAL A 703 49.09 30.88 -8.80
C VAL A 703 49.92 31.99 -8.13
N ARG A 704 49.38 33.21 -8.01
CA ARG A 704 50.07 34.33 -7.33
C ARG A 704 50.33 34.03 -5.86
N ASP A 705 49.35 33.47 -5.17
CA ASP A 705 49.47 33.11 -3.75
C ASP A 705 50.54 32.03 -3.54
N LEU A 706 50.58 31.02 -4.42
CA LEU A 706 51.62 29.98 -4.39
C LEU A 706 53.02 30.56 -4.62
N LEU A 707 53.17 31.48 -5.59
CA LEU A 707 54.45 32.19 -5.84
C LEU A 707 54.87 33.09 -4.66
N GLN A 708 53.92 33.71 -3.97
CA GLN A 708 54.20 34.52 -2.77
C GLN A 708 54.70 33.66 -1.60
N LEU A 709 54.16 32.46 -1.43
CA LEU A 709 54.63 31.51 -0.42
C LEU A 709 56.08 31.03 -0.67
N ILE A 710 56.54 31.03 -1.92
CA ILE A 710 57.94 30.67 -2.29
C ILE A 710 58.92 31.82 -2.00
N SER A 711 58.43 33.07 -2.00
CA SER A 711 59.26 34.28 -1.83
C SER A 711 59.40 34.75 -0.38
N LEU A 712 58.81 34.05 0.59
CA LEU A 712 59.13 34.23 2.01
C LEU A 712 60.59 33.78 2.23
N PRO A 713 61.51 34.67 2.65
CA PRO A 713 62.86 34.27 2.94
C PRO A 713 62.85 33.23 4.06
N THR A 714 63.71 32.23 3.95
CA THR A 714 64.20 31.40 5.05
C THR A 714 64.98 32.21 6.10
N CYS A 715 64.46 33.38 6.51
CA CYS A 715 65.02 34.25 7.54
C CYS A 715 64.20 34.14 8.82
N ALA A 716 64.21 32.97 9.47
CA ALA A 716 63.86 32.87 10.90
C ALA A 716 64.30 31.55 11.56
N PHE A 717 65.46 30.97 11.20
CA PHE A 717 66.10 29.98 12.08
C PHE A 717 67.62 30.11 12.01
N ALA A 718 68.13 31.27 12.45
CA ALA A 718 69.54 31.44 12.76
C ALA A 718 69.70 32.05 14.16
N GLY A 719 69.86 31.16 15.15
CA GLY A 719 70.78 31.30 16.28
C GLY A 719 70.18 31.36 17.69
N PRO A 720 70.97 31.11 18.76
CA PRO A 720 72.34 30.55 18.80
C PRO A 720 72.56 29.42 19.85
N CYS A 721 73.68 28.68 19.68
CA CYS A 721 74.38 27.77 20.64
C CYS A 721 73.56 26.78 21.47
#